data_AF-A0A5N8WJV5-F1
#
_entry.id   AF-A0A5N8WJV5-F1
#
_cell.length_a   1.000
_cell.length_b   1.000
_cell.length_c   1.000
_cell.angle_alpha   90.00
_cell.angle_beta   90.00
_cell.angle_gamma   90.00
#
_symmetry.space_group_name_H-M   'P 1'
#
loop_
_entity.id
_entity.type
_entity.pdbx_description
1 polymer ?
#
loop_
_entity_poly.entity_id
_entity_poly.type
_entity_poly.pdbx_seq_one_letter_code
_entity_poly.pdbx_strand_id
1 'polypeptide(L)'
;MVTPRDRLAGLLGGAKAAGAFSARLEAPVAGLGLEVVGVGPVRLPLRAPQVKRLISAARPALFGRGEQTLSDTSVRDTWQILPDQLSLAGPSWSSLLSGALEHFRDALGLPSATRLRAEPHAMLVYGKGQFFLPHQDSEKDDAMVGTLVLSLPSAHTGGELVVEHAGQECAYRASKTDLTLVAFYADCRHQVTPVRTGYRVTLTFNLLAEPGTSAEASGPLAELAHSLGRHFGSPAKPRYGTRELDPPTRLVYLLDHEYTQRGLSWERLKGADAGRAALLRAAAGQAGCESVLALAEVKETWDAYPERDDPWDDYGYDEDDEEESGDAGEDGDYVLQELVDDEITLGWWTGPDGTGGEPISLRVHDYEVCASTANADLTPYDSQYEGYMGNYGNTLDRWYRRAAVVVWPRERAFAARGEAGSRWALEELRASIARGDLDQARDQAQSLAPFWKSTRPQPELLDCALRVTAGLDAAETAAMLLEPFQAGALDPEHADGLAAVADRYGTGWMRSVVDAWFASEHRLPSQQYEWTERLPELCTALRAHRASAVARLLSVGVWAAVDSGLRLWTTTGPAEIRRARLQQLTLPLRHVLVAADEDLRDGILAVLRERGDTVLECLMPLLRHAAEASTSAEWGAAGLDVIARDSADRLRSVCARPPRAADDWAVAWAGCGCELCGVLGAFLGSRSRRVLEWPLAKEGRRHVHTRIDSAELPVRHQTRRQGRPYTLVLTKTQELFTREQTVRRQAAADLAWLMSLRNG
;
A
#
# COMPACT_ATOMS: atom_id res chain seq x y z
N MET A 1 29.04 11.84 -11.90
CA MET A 1 29.70 10.54 -12.16
C MET A 1 28.65 9.64 -12.76
N VAL A 2 28.88 9.07 -13.94
CA VAL A 2 27.92 8.16 -14.59
C VAL A 2 27.93 6.83 -13.84
N THR A 3 26.79 6.39 -13.33
CA THR A 3 26.71 5.11 -12.61
C THR A 3 26.75 3.92 -13.60
N PRO A 4 27.06 2.69 -13.15
CA PRO A 4 27.01 1.51 -14.02
C PRO A 4 25.64 1.30 -14.70
N ARG A 5 24.55 1.59 -13.97
CA ARG A 5 23.18 1.51 -14.50
C ARG A 5 22.88 2.58 -15.56
N ASP A 6 23.39 3.80 -15.39
CA ASP A 6 23.23 4.87 -16.39
C ASP A 6 24.00 4.53 -17.67
N ARG A 7 25.19 3.94 -17.55
CA ARG A 7 25.95 3.45 -18.71
C ARG A 7 25.19 2.33 -19.43
N LEU A 8 24.61 1.40 -18.67
CA LEU A 8 23.79 0.31 -19.22
C LEU A 8 22.57 0.87 -19.96
N ALA A 9 21.86 1.84 -19.37
CA ALA A 9 20.72 2.50 -20.00
C ALA A 9 21.11 3.25 -21.28
N GLY A 10 22.28 3.92 -21.30
CA GLY A 10 22.81 4.57 -22.51
C GLY A 10 23.16 3.57 -23.63
N LEU A 11 23.77 2.42 -23.29
CA LEU A 11 24.07 1.35 -24.26
C LEU A 11 22.80 0.74 -24.85
N LEU A 12 21.76 0.53 -24.03
CA LEU A 12 20.46 0.04 -24.49
C LEU A 12 19.69 1.10 -25.30
N GLY A 13 19.85 2.39 -24.99
CA GLY A 13 19.25 3.48 -25.74
C GLY A 13 19.89 3.68 -27.12
N GLY A 14 21.18 3.34 -27.26
CA GLY A 14 21.90 3.36 -28.54
C GLY A 14 21.55 2.20 -29.48
N ALA A 15 20.85 1.17 -29.01
CA ALA A 15 20.25 0.17 -29.90
C ALA A 15 19.17 0.87 -30.73
N LYS A 16 19.41 1.00 -32.04
CA LYS A 16 18.49 1.66 -32.99
C LYS A 16 17.05 1.23 -32.72
N ALA A 17 16.16 2.22 -32.53
CA ALA A 17 14.72 2.00 -32.56
C ALA A 17 14.37 1.42 -33.94
N ALA A 18 14.18 0.11 -33.99
CA ALA A 18 13.56 -0.52 -35.13
C ALA A 18 12.07 -0.27 -34.95
N GLY A 19 11.46 0.62 -35.72
CA GLY A 19 10.01 0.76 -35.81
C GLY A 19 9.40 2.04 -35.24
N ALA A 20 8.23 2.39 -35.76
CA ALA A 20 7.38 3.49 -35.31
C ALA A 20 6.20 2.97 -34.47
N PHE A 21 5.62 3.79 -33.60
CA PHE A 21 4.43 3.42 -32.83
C PHE A 21 3.18 3.24 -33.72
N SER A 22 3.20 3.81 -34.92
CA SER A 22 2.17 3.66 -35.94
C SER A 22 2.75 3.76 -37.34
N ALA A 23 2.11 3.11 -38.31
CA ALA A 23 2.54 3.07 -39.70
C ALA A 23 1.35 3.05 -40.66
N ARG A 24 1.57 3.51 -41.91
CA ARG A 24 0.54 3.52 -42.97
C ARG A 24 1.00 2.79 -44.22
N LEU A 25 0.04 2.15 -44.90
CA LEU A 25 0.21 1.55 -46.22
C LEU A 25 -1.01 1.88 -47.09
N GLU A 26 -0.77 2.31 -48.34
CA GLU A 26 -1.83 2.45 -49.34
C GLU A 26 -1.87 1.23 -50.25
N ALA A 27 -3.07 0.77 -50.60
CA ALA A 27 -3.24 -0.41 -51.44
C ALA A 27 -4.38 -0.26 -52.46
N PRO A 28 -4.27 -0.89 -53.64
CA PRO A 28 -5.32 -0.83 -54.66
C PRO A 28 -6.61 -1.51 -54.22
N VAL A 29 -7.74 -0.95 -54.64
CA VAL A 29 -9.09 -1.47 -54.33
C VAL A 29 -9.42 -2.76 -55.07
N ALA A 30 -8.78 -3.00 -56.23
CA ALA A 30 -9.15 -4.02 -57.21
C ALA A 30 -9.08 -5.48 -56.69
N GLY A 31 -8.59 -5.69 -55.46
CA GLY A 31 -8.47 -7.00 -54.82
C GLY A 31 -9.47 -7.34 -53.72
N LEU A 32 -10.22 -6.36 -53.21
CA LEU A 32 -11.10 -6.53 -52.05
C LEU A 32 -12.55 -6.77 -52.49
N GLY A 33 -13.05 -7.97 -52.25
CA GLY A 33 -14.46 -8.29 -52.22
C GLY A 33 -14.99 -8.14 -50.80
N LEU A 34 -16.05 -7.34 -50.62
CA LEU A 34 -16.69 -7.13 -49.33
C LEU A 34 -18.20 -7.35 -49.50
N GLU A 35 -18.77 -8.25 -48.71
CA GLU A 35 -20.20 -8.43 -48.59
C GLU A 35 -20.66 -8.18 -47.16
N VAL A 36 -21.85 -7.59 -47.02
CA VAL A 36 -22.46 -7.31 -45.73
C VAL A 36 -23.85 -7.94 -45.71
N VAL A 37 -24.15 -8.73 -44.67
CA VAL A 37 -25.45 -9.39 -44.51
C VAL A 37 -26.57 -8.33 -44.52
N GLY A 38 -27.62 -8.55 -45.33
CA GLY A 38 -28.73 -7.59 -45.50
C GLY A 38 -28.46 -6.45 -46.51
N VAL A 39 -27.20 -6.21 -46.90
CA VAL A 39 -26.83 -5.20 -47.91
C VAL A 39 -26.33 -5.85 -49.22
N GLY A 40 -25.66 -6.99 -49.12
CA GLY A 40 -25.02 -7.68 -50.25
C GLY A 40 -23.65 -7.11 -50.61
N PRO A 41 -23.20 -7.27 -51.86
CA PRO A 41 -21.88 -6.80 -52.30
C PRO A 41 -21.70 -5.27 -52.19
N VAL A 42 -20.63 -4.87 -51.53
CA VAL A 42 -20.21 -3.48 -51.36
C VAL A 42 -19.27 -3.09 -52.51
N ARG A 43 -19.57 -1.98 -53.19
CA ARG A 43 -18.81 -1.50 -54.36
C ARG A 43 -17.98 -0.30 -53.95
N LEU A 44 -16.69 -0.37 -54.21
CA LEU A 44 -15.73 0.67 -53.86
C LEU A 44 -15.30 1.48 -55.11
N PRO A 45 -15.05 2.80 -55.01
CA PRO A 45 -15.25 3.66 -53.84
C PRO A 45 -16.72 3.82 -53.42
N LEU A 46 -16.94 3.93 -52.11
CA LEU A 46 -18.25 4.04 -51.51
C LEU A 46 -18.95 5.35 -51.89
N ARG A 47 -20.24 5.26 -52.18
CA ARG A 47 -21.13 6.39 -52.46
C ARG A 47 -22.25 6.45 -51.42
N ALA A 48 -22.75 7.66 -51.16
CA ALA A 48 -23.76 7.92 -50.13
C ALA A 48 -24.97 6.97 -50.14
N PRO A 49 -25.57 6.57 -51.29
CA PRO A 49 -26.70 5.62 -51.28
C PRO A 49 -26.33 4.25 -50.70
N GLN A 50 -25.13 3.74 -50.99
CA GLN A 50 -24.68 2.47 -50.45
C GLN A 50 -24.31 2.59 -48.97
N VAL A 51 -23.68 3.70 -48.55
CA VAL A 51 -23.38 3.95 -47.13
C VAL A 51 -24.66 4.03 -46.29
N LYS A 52 -25.72 4.67 -46.78
CA LYS A 52 -27.02 4.71 -46.08
C LYS A 52 -27.62 3.31 -45.88
N ARG A 53 -27.40 2.39 -46.82
CA ARG A 53 -27.81 0.99 -46.65
C ARG A 53 -26.97 0.28 -45.59
N LEU A 54 -25.65 0.55 -45.53
CA LEU A 54 -24.79 0.07 -44.44
C LEU A 54 -25.26 0.57 -43.08
N ILE A 55 -25.56 1.87 -42.95
CA ILE A 55 -26.09 2.48 -41.72
C ILE A 55 -27.40 1.79 -41.30
N SER A 56 -28.28 1.47 -42.27
CA SER A 56 -29.55 0.80 -41.97
C SER A 56 -29.39 -0.64 -41.46
N ALA A 57 -28.26 -1.29 -41.75
CA ALA A 57 -27.92 -2.61 -41.25
C ALA A 57 -27.03 -2.55 -39.99
N ALA A 58 -26.57 -1.37 -39.60
CA ALA A 58 -25.66 -1.14 -38.48
C ALA A 58 -26.42 -0.84 -37.18
N ARG A 59 -25.69 -0.88 -36.06
CA ARG A 59 -26.16 -0.47 -34.74
C ARG A 59 -25.23 0.59 -34.16
N PRO A 60 -25.65 1.44 -33.20
CA PRO A 60 -24.73 2.32 -32.48
C PRO A 60 -23.57 1.52 -31.87
N ALA A 61 -22.36 2.07 -31.94
CA ALA A 61 -21.20 1.47 -31.29
C ALA A 61 -21.15 1.83 -29.81
N LEU A 62 -20.71 0.87 -28.99
CA LEU A 62 -20.52 1.04 -27.55
C LEU A 62 -19.05 1.35 -27.27
N PHE A 63 -18.74 1.91 -26.10
CA PHE A 63 -17.35 2.05 -25.63
C PHE A 63 -17.20 1.48 -24.21
N GLY A 64 -15.96 1.15 -23.83
CA GLY A 64 -15.63 0.64 -22.50
C GLY A 64 -15.22 1.76 -21.54
N ARG A 65 -15.70 1.71 -20.29
CA ARG A 65 -15.18 2.51 -19.16
C ARG A 65 -14.93 1.58 -17.98
N GLY A 66 -13.67 1.18 -17.78
CA GLY A 66 -13.33 0.10 -16.86
C GLY A 66 -14.00 -1.22 -17.29
N GLU A 67 -14.75 -1.85 -16.38
CA GLU A 67 -15.51 -3.09 -16.67
C GLU A 67 -16.86 -2.85 -17.36
N GLN A 68 -17.28 -1.60 -17.55
CA GLN A 68 -18.61 -1.28 -18.09
C GLN A 68 -18.59 -1.05 -19.60
N THR A 69 -19.57 -1.61 -20.32
CA THR A 69 -19.84 -1.29 -21.73
C THR A 69 -20.99 -0.28 -21.79
N LEU A 70 -20.72 0.95 -22.20
CA LEU A 70 -21.66 2.08 -22.16
C LEU A 70 -21.97 2.61 -23.57
N SER A 71 -23.18 3.16 -23.75
CA SER A 71 -23.57 3.96 -24.91
C SER A 71 -23.68 5.43 -24.48
N ASP A 72 -22.62 6.20 -24.70
CA ASP A 72 -22.60 7.64 -24.49
C ASP A 72 -22.12 8.31 -25.77
N THR A 73 -23.05 8.97 -26.45
CA THR A 73 -22.78 9.66 -27.71
C THR A 73 -21.94 10.93 -27.53
N SER A 74 -21.71 11.39 -26.30
CA SER A 74 -20.74 12.47 -26.02
C SER A 74 -19.28 11.98 -26.08
N VAL A 75 -19.05 10.67 -25.88
CA VAL A 75 -17.72 10.06 -25.93
C VAL A 75 -17.45 9.39 -27.28
N ARG A 76 -18.42 8.62 -27.77
CA ARG A 76 -18.32 7.88 -29.04
C ARG A 76 -19.64 7.97 -29.79
N ASP A 77 -19.60 8.61 -30.95
CA ASP A 77 -20.73 8.66 -31.88
C ASP A 77 -20.32 8.00 -33.20
N THR A 78 -20.69 6.73 -33.39
CA THR A 78 -20.44 5.98 -34.62
C THR A 78 -21.37 4.78 -34.74
N TRP A 79 -21.61 4.32 -35.97
CA TRP A 79 -22.31 3.04 -36.21
C TRP A 79 -21.31 1.91 -36.42
N GLN A 80 -21.67 0.71 -35.96
CA GLN A 80 -20.89 -0.51 -36.15
C GLN A 80 -21.70 -1.64 -36.80
N ILE A 81 -21.02 -2.45 -37.59
CA ILE A 81 -21.47 -3.75 -38.11
C ILE A 81 -20.47 -4.80 -37.61
N LEU A 82 -20.98 -5.89 -37.05
CA LEU A 82 -20.16 -6.90 -36.39
C LEU A 82 -19.49 -7.88 -37.39
N PRO A 83 -18.37 -8.53 -37.02
CA PRO A 83 -17.62 -9.42 -37.90
C PRO A 83 -18.43 -10.57 -38.51
N ASP A 84 -19.37 -11.13 -37.77
CA ASP A 84 -20.25 -12.23 -38.21
C ASP A 84 -21.20 -11.81 -39.34
N GLN A 85 -21.37 -10.50 -39.56
CA GLN A 85 -22.17 -9.93 -40.65
C GLN A 85 -21.32 -9.54 -41.86
N LEU A 86 -20.00 -9.75 -41.81
CA LEU A 86 -19.04 -9.33 -42.84
C LEU A 86 -18.42 -10.56 -43.51
N SER A 87 -18.30 -10.50 -44.84
CA SER A 87 -17.50 -11.45 -45.61
C SER A 87 -16.44 -10.69 -46.41
N LEU A 88 -15.17 -10.96 -46.08
CA LEU A 88 -14.01 -10.41 -46.77
C LEU A 88 -13.44 -11.49 -47.69
N ALA A 89 -13.49 -11.23 -48.98
CA ALA A 89 -13.07 -12.15 -50.03
C ALA A 89 -12.38 -11.37 -51.16
N GLY A 90 -12.20 -12.01 -52.31
CA GLY A 90 -11.58 -11.41 -53.49
C GLY A 90 -10.28 -12.11 -53.88
N PRO A 91 -9.94 -12.12 -55.18
CA PRO A 91 -8.87 -12.95 -55.72
C PRO A 91 -7.47 -12.59 -55.19
N SER A 92 -7.27 -11.35 -54.73
CA SER A 92 -5.97 -10.90 -54.19
C SER A 92 -6.04 -10.40 -52.74
N TRP A 93 -7.18 -10.49 -52.06
CA TRP A 93 -7.33 -10.03 -50.68
C TRP A 93 -6.33 -10.70 -49.74
N SER A 94 -6.22 -12.03 -49.77
CA SER A 94 -5.30 -12.75 -48.88
C SER A 94 -3.84 -12.33 -49.09
N SER A 95 -3.40 -12.16 -50.34
CA SER A 95 -2.04 -11.73 -50.65
C SER A 95 -1.78 -10.27 -50.24
N LEU A 96 -2.77 -9.39 -50.43
CA LEU A 96 -2.69 -7.99 -50.00
C LEU A 96 -2.57 -7.91 -48.49
N LEU A 97 -3.42 -8.62 -47.75
CA LEU A 97 -3.40 -8.62 -46.29
C LEU A 97 -2.08 -9.22 -45.77
N SER A 98 -1.62 -10.35 -46.31
CA SER A 98 -0.34 -10.94 -45.90
C SER A 98 0.83 -9.99 -46.14
N GLY A 99 0.93 -9.35 -47.31
CA GLY A 99 1.99 -8.36 -47.59
C GLY A 99 1.89 -7.12 -46.70
N ALA A 100 0.67 -6.67 -46.38
CA ALA A 100 0.46 -5.57 -45.44
C ALA A 100 0.92 -5.93 -44.02
N LEU A 101 0.63 -7.14 -43.56
CA LEU A 101 1.04 -7.62 -42.24
C LEU A 101 2.57 -7.78 -42.14
N GLU A 102 3.25 -8.23 -43.19
CA GLU A 102 4.72 -8.24 -43.24
C GLU A 102 5.29 -6.81 -43.20
N HIS A 103 4.71 -5.89 -43.98
CA HIS A 103 5.09 -4.48 -43.94
C HIS A 103 4.91 -3.88 -42.55
N PHE A 104 3.78 -4.12 -41.88
CA PHE A 104 3.52 -3.58 -40.56
C PHE A 104 4.35 -4.23 -39.46
N ARG A 105 4.71 -5.52 -39.57
CA ARG A 105 5.70 -6.12 -38.66
C ARG A 105 7.00 -5.32 -38.69
N ASP A 106 7.53 -5.06 -39.88
CA ASP A 106 8.81 -4.37 -40.05
C ASP A 106 8.70 -2.88 -39.67
N ALA A 107 7.62 -2.22 -40.08
CA ALA A 107 7.41 -0.80 -39.82
C ALA A 107 7.12 -0.48 -38.35
N LEU A 108 6.44 -1.37 -37.63
CA LEU A 108 6.22 -1.25 -36.19
C LEU A 108 7.44 -1.70 -35.38
N GLY A 109 8.39 -2.43 -35.99
CA GLY A 109 9.61 -2.83 -35.31
C GLY A 109 9.53 -4.13 -34.55
N LEU A 110 8.54 -4.96 -34.86
CA LEU A 110 8.39 -6.26 -34.23
C LEU A 110 9.55 -7.18 -34.65
N PRO A 111 9.92 -8.17 -33.81
CA PRO A 111 10.95 -9.14 -34.17
C PRO A 111 10.67 -9.78 -35.53
N SER A 112 11.70 -9.97 -36.36
CA SER A 112 11.54 -10.46 -37.74
C SER A 112 10.88 -11.84 -37.84
N ALA A 113 11.03 -12.67 -36.80
CA ALA A 113 10.40 -13.98 -36.69
C ALA A 113 8.90 -13.90 -36.32
N THR A 114 8.42 -12.76 -35.86
CA THR A 114 7.01 -12.55 -35.45
C THR A 114 6.11 -12.69 -36.67
N ARG A 115 5.04 -13.46 -36.53
CA ARG A 115 3.99 -13.57 -37.56
C ARG A 115 2.77 -12.80 -37.09
N LEU A 116 2.38 -11.76 -37.83
CA LEU A 116 1.15 -11.04 -37.56
C LEU A 116 -0.07 -11.73 -38.18
N ARG A 117 -1.16 -11.79 -37.42
CA ARG A 117 -2.49 -12.20 -37.86
C ARG A 117 -3.47 -11.05 -37.60
N ALA A 118 -4.27 -10.70 -38.60
CA ALA A 118 -5.36 -9.73 -38.44
C ALA A 118 -6.69 -10.46 -38.21
N GLU A 119 -7.35 -10.15 -37.11
CA GLU A 119 -8.66 -10.68 -36.77
C GLU A 119 -9.74 -9.59 -36.88
N PRO A 120 -10.77 -9.74 -37.73
CA PRO A 120 -11.80 -8.71 -37.90
C PRO A 120 -12.51 -8.40 -36.58
N HIS A 121 -12.58 -7.11 -36.22
CA HIS A 121 -13.25 -6.65 -35.00
C HIS A 121 -14.59 -5.96 -35.29
N ALA A 122 -14.63 -5.00 -36.22
CA ALA A 122 -15.86 -4.32 -36.61
C ALA A 122 -15.70 -3.56 -37.93
N MET A 123 -16.82 -3.30 -38.62
CA MET A 123 -16.90 -2.21 -39.59
C MET A 123 -17.52 -0.99 -38.92
N LEU A 124 -16.87 0.16 -39.01
CA LEU A 124 -17.34 1.43 -38.45
C LEU A 124 -17.76 2.39 -39.56
N VAL A 125 -18.88 3.08 -39.35
CA VAL A 125 -19.41 4.10 -40.27
C VAL A 125 -19.58 5.40 -39.50
N TYR A 126 -18.95 6.46 -39.98
CA TYR A 126 -19.05 7.81 -39.43
C TYR A 126 -19.70 8.74 -40.47
N GLY A 127 -20.78 9.40 -40.08
CA GLY A 127 -21.45 10.47 -40.81
C GLY A 127 -21.04 11.85 -40.32
N LYS A 128 -21.65 12.92 -40.86
CA LYS A 128 -21.36 14.30 -40.46
C LYS A 128 -21.55 14.50 -38.95
N GLY A 129 -20.56 15.08 -38.30
CA GLY A 129 -20.53 15.39 -36.86
C GLY A 129 -20.04 14.25 -35.99
N GLN A 130 -20.02 13.02 -36.48
CA GLN A 130 -19.62 11.83 -35.73
C GLN A 130 -18.10 11.76 -35.51
N PHE A 131 -17.70 11.23 -34.35
CA PHE A 131 -16.33 11.23 -33.84
C PHE A 131 -16.11 10.08 -32.84
N PHE A 132 -14.86 9.93 -32.40
CA PHE A 132 -14.52 9.17 -31.20
C PHE A 132 -13.39 9.91 -30.47
N LEU A 133 -13.63 10.30 -29.22
CA LEU A 133 -12.65 11.01 -28.38
C LEU A 133 -11.36 10.21 -28.15
N PRO A 134 -10.26 10.86 -27.69
CA PRO A 134 -9.03 10.18 -27.33
C PRO A 134 -9.26 9.01 -26.38
N HIS A 135 -8.81 7.83 -26.77
CA HIS A 135 -8.90 6.60 -25.98
C HIS A 135 -7.75 5.66 -26.32
N GLN A 136 -7.54 4.65 -25.48
CA GLN A 136 -6.59 3.55 -25.68
C GLN A 136 -7.39 2.28 -25.92
N ASP A 137 -6.90 1.38 -26.80
CA ASP A 137 -7.57 0.12 -27.07
C ASP A 137 -7.28 -0.89 -25.94
N SER A 138 -8.32 -1.57 -25.46
CA SER A 138 -8.11 -2.73 -24.59
C SER A 138 -7.64 -3.94 -25.42
N GLU A 139 -6.62 -4.63 -24.92
CA GLU A 139 -6.17 -5.93 -25.43
C GLU A 139 -7.28 -6.97 -25.20
N LYS A 140 -7.77 -7.59 -26.27
CA LYS A 140 -8.91 -8.54 -26.24
C LYS A 140 -8.50 -10.00 -26.31
N ASP A 141 -7.22 -10.25 -26.55
CA ASP A 141 -6.58 -11.54 -26.72
C ASP A 141 -5.12 -11.42 -26.25
N ASP A 142 -4.57 -12.48 -25.65
CA ASP A 142 -3.21 -12.51 -25.08
C ASP A 142 -2.10 -12.31 -26.12
N ALA A 143 -2.42 -12.55 -27.40
CA ALA A 143 -1.52 -12.31 -28.53
C ALA A 143 -1.71 -10.92 -29.15
N MET A 144 -2.71 -10.13 -28.72
CA MET A 144 -2.97 -8.81 -29.31
C MET A 144 -1.86 -7.82 -28.97
N VAL A 145 -1.21 -7.30 -30.01
CA VAL A 145 -0.17 -6.25 -29.88
C VAL A 145 -0.66 -4.89 -30.35
N GLY A 146 -1.73 -4.84 -31.15
CA GLY A 146 -2.24 -3.57 -31.67
C GLY A 146 -3.50 -3.69 -32.51
N THR A 147 -3.78 -2.62 -33.24
CA THR A 147 -4.98 -2.48 -34.07
C THR A 147 -4.59 -2.13 -35.50
N LEU A 148 -5.26 -2.76 -36.47
CA LEU A 148 -5.18 -2.41 -37.89
C LEU A 148 -6.51 -1.78 -38.33
N VAL A 149 -6.45 -0.57 -38.86
CA VAL A 149 -7.58 0.16 -39.43
C VAL A 149 -7.44 0.21 -40.94
N LEU A 150 -8.33 -0.49 -41.65
CA LEU A 150 -8.48 -0.43 -43.10
C LEU A 150 -9.59 0.55 -43.46
N SER A 151 -9.22 1.73 -43.94
CA SER A 151 -10.18 2.71 -44.44
C SER A 151 -10.60 2.40 -45.86
N LEU A 152 -11.91 2.33 -46.08
CA LEU A 152 -12.51 2.10 -47.40
C LEU A 152 -12.62 3.43 -48.15
N PRO A 153 -12.28 3.46 -49.45
CA PRO A 153 -12.25 4.69 -50.23
C PRO A 153 -13.64 5.31 -50.32
N SER A 154 -13.74 6.56 -49.88
CA SER A 154 -14.98 7.33 -49.83
C SER A 154 -14.70 8.83 -49.86
N ALA A 155 -15.64 9.62 -50.38
CA ALA A 155 -15.49 11.08 -50.40
C ALA A 155 -15.96 11.67 -49.06
N HIS A 156 -15.02 12.16 -48.25
CA HIS A 156 -15.29 12.89 -46.99
C HIS A 156 -14.21 13.94 -46.68
N THR A 157 -14.47 14.79 -45.69
CA THR A 157 -13.51 15.74 -45.09
C THR A 157 -13.63 15.69 -43.57
N GLY A 158 -12.53 15.85 -42.83
CA GLY A 158 -12.49 15.48 -41.41
C GLY A 158 -12.51 13.96 -41.24
N GLY A 159 -12.58 13.45 -40.02
CA GLY A 159 -12.51 12.01 -39.77
C GLY A 159 -11.08 11.46 -39.84
N GLU A 160 -10.08 12.28 -39.60
CA GLU A 160 -8.69 11.83 -39.45
C GLU A 160 -8.58 10.85 -38.27
N LEU A 161 -7.83 9.77 -38.48
CA LEU A 161 -7.37 8.92 -37.38
C LEU A 161 -6.09 9.55 -36.84
N VAL A 162 -6.14 10.04 -35.61
CA VAL A 162 -4.98 10.62 -34.93
C VAL A 162 -4.49 9.60 -33.92
N VAL A 163 -3.22 9.22 -34.00
CA VAL A 163 -2.57 8.26 -33.11
C VAL A 163 -1.44 8.98 -32.39
N GLU A 164 -1.39 8.83 -31.08
CA GLU A 164 -0.44 9.47 -30.17
C GLU A 164 0.26 8.42 -29.30
N HIS A 165 1.56 8.58 -29.10
CA HIS A 165 2.36 7.75 -28.21
C HIS A 165 3.64 8.49 -27.79
N ALA A 166 3.94 8.51 -26.48
CA ALA A 166 5.15 9.14 -25.92
C ALA A 166 5.35 10.59 -26.42
N GLY A 167 4.31 11.41 -26.32
CA GLY A 167 4.31 12.81 -26.77
C GLY A 167 4.40 13.05 -28.29
N GLN A 168 4.40 12.00 -29.11
CA GLN A 168 4.41 12.11 -30.56
C GLN A 168 3.03 11.85 -31.15
N GLU A 169 2.60 12.65 -32.13
CA GLU A 169 1.30 12.52 -32.80
C GLU A 169 1.46 12.26 -34.32
N CYS A 170 0.63 11.37 -34.87
CA CYS A 170 0.48 11.13 -36.30
C CYS A 170 -0.99 11.15 -36.72
N ALA A 171 -1.34 12.06 -37.65
CA ALA A 171 -2.68 12.18 -38.22
C ALA A 171 -2.78 11.54 -39.62
N TYR A 172 -3.64 10.52 -39.74
CA TYR A 172 -3.84 9.76 -40.97
C TYR A 172 -5.16 10.12 -41.66
N ARG A 173 -5.06 10.49 -42.95
CA ARG A 173 -6.19 10.76 -43.84
C ARG A 173 -6.44 9.57 -44.76
N ALA A 174 -7.70 9.16 -44.86
CA ALA A 174 -8.11 8.11 -45.79
C ALA A 174 -8.09 8.60 -47.24
N SER A 175 -7.67 7.72 -48.17
CA SER A 175 -7.74 7.99 -49.60
C SER A 175 -9.18 7.96 -50.11
N LYS A 176 -9.48 8.76 -51.13
CA LYS A 176 -10.77 8.77 -51.83
C LYS A 176 -10.89 7.65 -52.85
N THR A 177 -9.75 7.10 -53.29
CA THR A 177 -9.64 6.19 -54.43
C THR A 177 -9.07 4.84 -54.04
N ASP A 178 -8.22 4.80 -53.02
CA ASP A 178 -7.44 3.64 -52.62
C ASP A 178 -7.78 3.20 -51.20
N LEU A 179 -7.37 1.98 -50.83
CA LEU A 179 -7.44 1.52 -49.45
C LEU A 179 -6.33 2.20 -48.65
N THR A 180 -6.63 2.67 -47.45
CA THR A 180 -5.64 3.20 -46.52
C THR A 180 -5.60 2.31 -45.28
N LEU A 181 -4.50 1.60 -45.09
CA LEU A 181 -4.27 0.75 -43.93
C LEU A 181 -3.38 1.51 -42.95
N VAL A 182 -3.77 1.52 -41.68
CA VAL A 182 -2.98 2.10 -40.59
C VAL A 182 -2.89 1.06 -39.47
N ALA A 183 -1.68 0.74 -39.04
CA ALA A 183 -1.44 -0.12 -37.89
C ALA A 183 -0.79 0.68 -36.77
N PHE A 184 -1.17 0.42 -35.52
CA PHE A 184 -0.59 1.04 -34.32
C PHE A 184 -0.68 0.08 -33.13
N TYR A 185 0.17 0.27 -32.12
CA TYR A 185 0.18 -0.55 -30.92
C TYR A 185 -1.05 -0.32 -30.04
N ALA A 186 -1.47 -1.33 -29.27
CA ALA A 186 -2.70 -1.28 -28.47
C ALA A 186 -2.64 -0.18 -27.39
N ASP A 187 -1.44 0.12 -26.91
CA ASP A 187 -1.18 1.12 -25.90
C ASP A 187 -1.09 2.56 -26.42
N CYS A 188 -1.17 2.78 -27.74
CA CYS A 188 -1.28 4.12 -28.29
C CYS A 188 -2.65 4.75 -27.98
N ARG A 189 -2.64 6.01 -27.51
CA ARG A 189 -3.86 6.82 -27.47
C ARG A 189 -4.23 7.19 -28.90
N HIS A 190 -5.52 7.14 -29.22
CA HIS A 190 -5.98 7.51 -30.54
C HIS A 190 -7.39 8.07 -30.53
N GLN A 191 -7.72 8.84 -31.56
CA GLN A 191 -9.04 9.43 -31.75
C GLN A 191 -9.43 9.45 -33.22
N VAL A 192 -10.73 9.65 -33.46
CA VAL A 192 -11.26 9.97 -34.78
C VAL A 192 -11.86 11.37 -34.72
N THR A 193 -11.27 12.32 -35.43
CA THR A 193 -11.76 13.70 -35.46
C THR A 193 -13.17 13.78 -36.08
N PRO A 194 -13.96 14.82 -35.77
CA PRO A 194 -15.30 14.95 -36.34
C PRO A 194 -15.32 14.96 -37.87
N VAL A 195 -16.16 14.11 -38.47
CA VAL A 195 -16.39 14.14 -39.93
C VAL A 195 -17.19 15.39 -40.29
N ARG A 196 -16.62 16.25 -41.14
CA ARG A 196 -17.24 17.53 -41.53
C ARG A 196 -18.19 17.38 -42.72
N THR A 197 -17.83 16.54 -43.69
CA THR A 197 -18.66 16.23 -44.87
C THR A 197 -18.48 14.78 -45.29
N GLY A 198 -19.49 14.19 -45.93
CA GLY A 198 -19.41 12.82 -46.46
C GLY A 198 -19.56 11.74 -45.40
N TYR A 199 -18.97 10.57 -45.67
CA TYR A 199 -18.95 9.43 -44.75
C TYR A 199 -17.56 8.80 -44.73
N ARG A 200 -17.05 8.49 -43.55
CA ARG A 200 -15.83 7.68 -43.34
C ARG A 200 -16.26 6.27 -42.97
N VAL A 201 -15.75 5.27 -43.69
CA VAL A 201 -16.06 3.86 -43.44
C VAL A 201 -14.77 3.06 -43.29
N THR A 202 -14.64 2.31 -42.20
CA THR A 202 -13.42 1.56 -41.88
C THR A 202 -13.71 0.14 -41.42
N LEU A 203 -12.83 -0.79 -41.72
CA LEU A 203 -12.75 -2.11 -41.10
C LEU A 203 -11.63 -2.08 -40.06
N THR A 204 -11.93 -2.42 -38.82
CA THR A 204 -10.94 -2.53 -37.74
C THR A 204 -10.64 -3.99 -37.46
N PHE A 205 -9.37 -4.30 -37.23
CA PHE A 205 -8.88 -5.64 -36.91
C PHE A 205 -8.01 -5.59 -35.66
N ASN A 206 -8.11 -6.60 -34.80
CA ASN A 206 -7.09 -6.85 -33.78
C ASN A 206 -5.85 -7.42 -34.49
N LEU A 207 -4.67 -6.88 -34.20
CA LEU A 207 -3.39 -7.41 -34.67
C LEU A 207 -2.81 -8.33 -33.60
N LEU A 208 -2.73 -9.61 -33.94
CA LEU A 208 -2.22 -10.66 -33.07
C LEU A 208 -0.81 -11.05 -33.50
N ALA A 209 0.14 -11.05 -32.57
CA ALA A 209 1.51 -11.48 -32.78
C ALA A 209 1.67 -12.95 -32.36
N GLU A 210 1.79 -13.83 -33.36
CA GLU A 210 2.16 -15.21 -33.13
C GLU A 210 3.68 -15.32 -32.98
N PRO A 211 4.15 -16.04 -31.95
CA PRO A 211 5.58 -16.16 -31.72
C PRO A 211 6.28 -16.92 -32.85
N GLY A 212 7.50 -16.49 -33.17
CA GLY A 212 8.43 -17.22 -34.01
C GLY A 212 9.76 -17.43 -33.30
N THR A 213 10.64 -18.26 -33.89
CA THR A 213 11.97 -18.52 -33.34
C THR A 213 12.81 -17.24 -33.31
N SER A 214 13.10 -16.75 -32.09
CA SER A 214 13.89 -15.53 -31.89
C SER A 214 15.26 -15.61 -32.56
N ALA A 215 15.64 -14.52 -33.23
CA ALA A 215 17.03 -14.33 -33.67
C ALA A 215 17.95 -14.08 -32.47
N GLU A 216 19.23 -14.43 -32.60
CA GLU A 216 20.24 -14.10 -31.59
C GLU A 216 20.41 -12.58 -31.46
N ALA A 217 20.47 -12.07 -30.23
CA ALA A 217 20.68 -10.66 -29.98
C ALA A 217 22.08 -10.22 -30.45
N SER A 218 22.15 -9.18 -31.29
CA SER A 218 23.40 -8.59 -31.78
C SER A 218 23.59 -7.20 -31.18
N GLY A 219 24.72 -6.96 -30.52
CA GLY A 219 25.02 -5.67 -29.87
C GLY A 219 26.20 -5.74 -28.87
N PRO A 220 26.38 -4.72 -28.03
CA PRO A 220 27.53 -4.61 -27.11
C PRO A 220 27.36 -5.50 -25.85
N LEU A 221 27.09 -6.79 -26.04
CA LEU A 221 26.79 -7.75 -24.96
C LEU A 221 27.87 -7.77 -23.87
N ALA A 222 29.14 -7.73 -24.26
CA ALA A 222 30.26 -7.73 -23.31
C ALA A 222 30.29 -6.47 -22.43
N GLU A 223 29.96 -5.29 -22.98
CA GLU A 223 29.91 -4.05 -22.21
C GLU A 223 28.68 -3.99 -21.29
N LEU A 224 27.55 -4.51 -21.75
CA LEU A 224 26.33 -4.66 -20.94
C LEU A 224 26.58 -5.62 -19.77
N ALA A 225 27.16 -6.81 -20.04
CA ALA A 225 27.51 -7.79 -19.02
C ALA A 225 28.53 -7.23 -18.01
N HIS A 226 29.52 -6.46 -18.48
CA HIS A 226 30.45 -5.75 -17.61
C HIS A 226 29.74 -4.71 -16.73
N SER A 227 28.78 -3.96 -17.28
CA SER A 227 28.01 -2.96 -16.53
C SER A 227 27.12 -3.61 -15.47
N LEU A 228 26.51 -4.77 -15.77
CA LEU A 228 25.79 -5.60 -14.78
C LEU A 228 26.72 -6.05 -13.65
N GLY A 229 27.88 -6.61 -13.99
CA GLY A 229 28.86 -7.03 -12.98
C GLY A 229 29.33 -5.89 -12.07
N ARG A 230 29.51 -4.68 -12.64
CA ARG A 230 29.84 -3.48 -11.87
C ARG A 230 28.68 -3.01 -11.00
N HIS A 231 27.44 -3.08 -11.48
CA HIS A 231 26.24 -2.74 -10.70
C HIS A 231 26.12 -3.61 -9.46
N PHE A 232 26.19 -4.93 -9.59
CA PHE A 232 26.04 -5.87 -8.48
C PHE A 232 27.26 -5.98 -7.54
N GLY A 233 28.42 -5.50 -8.00
CA GLY A 233 29.67 -5.53 -7.24
C GLY A 233 30.08 -4.19 -6.60
N SER A 234 29.37 -3.09 -6.87
CA SER A 234 29.69 -1.77 -6.30
C SER A 234 28.67 -1.39 -5.23
N PRO A 235 29.08 -0.70 -4.14
CA PRO A 235 28.15 -0.12 -3.17
C PRO A 235 27.09 0.76 -3.85
N ALA A 236 25.83 0.65 -3.40
CA ALA A 236 24.77 1.49 -3.92
C ALA A 236 24.85 2.90 -3.31
N LYS A 237 24.42 3.91 -4.08
CA LYS A 237 24.32 5.29 -3.61
C LYS A 237 22.93 5.83 -3.92
N PRO A 238 22.10 6.10 -2.90
CA PRO A 238 20.78 6.71 -3.11
C PRO A 238 20.91 8.17 -3.55
N ARG A 239 19.92 8.67 -4.28
CA ARG A 239 19.90 10.02 -4.89
C ARG A 239 20.08 11.13 -3.86
N TYR A 240 19.37 11.06 -2.73
CA TYR A 240 19.39 12.08 -1.66
C TYR A 240 20.21 11.69 -0.43
N GLY A 241 20.96 10.58 -0.47
CA GLY A 241 21.74 10.10 0.67
C GLY A 241 23.25 10.29 0.51
N THR A 242 23.92 10.53 1.64
CA THR A 242 25.37 10.69 1.71
C THR A 242 26.12 9.40 2.02
N ARG A 243 25.41 8.36 2.47
CA ARG A 243 25.97 7.08 2.89
C ARG A 243 25.95 6.06 1.75
N GLU A 244 27.07 5.35 1.58
CA GLU A 244 27.14 4.17 0.72
C GLU A 244 26.40 2.99 1.39
N LEU A 245 25.59 2.30 0.59
CA LEU A 245 24.82 1.13 0.98
C LEU A 245 25.48 -0.14 0.43
N ASP A 246 25.00 -1.29 0.88
CA ASP A 246 25.41 -2.58 0.31
C ASP A 246 25.10 -2.63 -1.21
N PRO A 247 25.83 -3.48 -1.97
CA PRO A 247 25.56 -3.62 -3.39
C PRO A 247 24.10 -4.01 -3.68
N PRO A 248 23.48 -3.47 -4.74
CA PRO A 248 22.08 -3.76 -5.09
C PRO A 248 21.79 -5.25 -5.24
N THR A 249 20.60 -5.71 -4.82
CA THR A 249 20.19 -7.11 -4.99
C THR A 249 19.72 -7.36 -6.43
N ARG A 250 19.18 -6.33 -7.08
CA ARG A 250 18.60 -6.39 -8.43
C ARG A 250 18.91 -5.13 -9.26
N LEU A 251 18.62 -5.24 -10.55
CA LEU A 251 18.49 -4.14 -11.49
C LEU A 251 17.10 -4.22 -12.13
N VAL A 252 16.38 -3.11 -12.16
CA VAL A 252 15.08 -2.96 -12.82
C VAL A 252 15.27 -2.01 -14.00
N TYR A 253 15.15 -2.54 -15.22
CA TYR A 253 15.19 -1.73 -16.43
C TYR A 253 13.77 -1.49 -16.95
N LEU A 254 13.29 -0.25 -16.89
CA LEU A 254 11.94 0.11 -17.33
C LEU A 254 11.87 0.16 -18.87
N LEU A 255 10.80 -0.41 -19.39
CA LEU A 255 10.43 -0.47 -20.81
C LEU A 255 9.48 0.68 -21.16
N ASP A 256 9.38 1.03 -22.44
CA ASP A 256 8.66 2.25 -22.86
C ASP A 256 7.19 2.01 -23.13
N HIS A 257 6.81 0.82 -23.59
CA HIS A 257 5.42 0.48 -23.85
C HIS A 257 4.67 0.02 -22.60
N GLU A 258 3.35 0.18 -22.63
CA GLU A 258 2.46 -0.41 -21.65
C GLU A 258 2.11 -1.86 -22.04
N TYR A 259 2.01 -2.72 -21.04
CA TYR A 259 1.68 -4.13 -21.20
C TYR A 259 0.66 -4.55 -20.15
N THR A 260 -0.20 -5.50 -20.51
CA THR A 260 -1.07 -6.20 -19.56
C THR A 260 -0.38 -7.46 -19.02
N GLN A 261 -0.89 -8.01 -17.91
CA GLN A 261 -0.39 -9.29 -17.37
C GLN A 261 -0.47 -10.44 -18.39
N ARG A 262 -1.46 -10.38 -19.30
CA ARG A 262 -1.67 -11.40 -20.33
C ARG A 262 -0.79 -11.18 -21.57
N GLY A 263 -0.58 -9.91 -21.94
CA GLY A 263 0.22 -9.52 -23.10
C GLY A 263 1.74 -9.57 -22.86
N LEU A 264 2.20 -9.39 -21.62
CA LEU A 264 3.63 -9.32 -21.30
C LEU A 264 4.33 -10.68 -21.48
N SER A 265 5.15 -10.80 -22.53
CA SER A 265 5.98 -11.98 -22.78
C SER A 265 7.22 -11.60 -23.59
N TRP A 266 8.28 -12.39 -23.47
CA TRP A 266 9.55 -12.14 -24.16
C TRP A 266 9.43 -12.12 -25.68
N GLU A 267 8.44 -12.81 -26.24
CA GLU A 267 8.25 -12.97 -27.69
C GLU A 267 7.32 -11.90 -28.28
N ARG A 268 6.64 -11.10 -27.43
CA ARG A 268 5.62 -10.11 -27.84
C ARG A 268 5.89 -8.70 -27.34
N LEU A 269 7.13 -8.40 -26.97
CA LEU A 269 7.53 -7.03 -26.64
C LEU A 269 7.39 -6.11 -27.87
N LYS A 270 6.94 -4.88 -27.63
CA LYS A 270 6.58 -3.89 -28.64
C LYS A 270 7.78 -3.01 -28.99
N GLY A 271 7.99 -2.75 -30.27
CA GLY A 271 8.98 -1.81 -30.78
C GLY A 271 10.39 -1.97 -30.18
N ALA A 272 10.94 -0.86 -29.67
CA ALA A 272 12.29 -0.81 -29.11
C ALA A 272 12.49 -1.70 -27.87
N ASP A 273 11.42 -1.99 -27.13
CA ASP A 273 11.48 -2.84 -25.93
C ASP A 273 11.94 -4.25 -26.27
N ALA A 274 11.52 -4.80 -27.41
CA ALA A 274 11.93 -6.13 -27.84
C ALA A 274 13.44 -6.24 -28.01
N GLY A 275 14.05 -5.26 -28.68
CA GLY A 275 15.51 -5.21 -28.90
C GLY A 275 16.27 -5.00 -27.59
N ARG A 276 15.83 -4.05 -26.76
CA ARG A 276 16.46 -3.72 -25.47
C ARG A 276 16.40 -4.89 -24.50
N ALA A 277 15.23 -5.51 -24.35
CA ALA A 277 15.02 -6.65 -23.47
C ALA A 277 15.78 -7.89 -23.95
N ALA A 278 15.83 -8.16 -25.27
CA ALA A 278 16.62 -9.27 -25.81
C ALA A 278 18.13 -9.08 -25.55
N LEU A 279 18.65 -7.86 -25.75
CA LEU A 279 20.06 -7.53 -25.44
C LEU A 279 20.36 -7.67 -23.94
N LEU A 280 19.49 -7.13 -23.08
CA LEU A 280 19.66 -7.19 -21.64
C LEU A 280 19.58 -8.63 -21.12
N ARG A 281 18.64 -9.44 -21.61
CA ARG A 281 18.52 -10.87 -21.27
C ARG A 281 19.76 -11.66 -21.69
N ALA A 282 20.27 -11.42 -22.89
CA ALA A 282 21.50 -12.07 -23.37
C ALA A 282 22.74 -11.66 -22.55
N ALA A 283 22.86 -10.37 -22.23
CA ALA A 283 23.94 -9.85 -21.38
C ALA A 283 23.87 -10.36 -19.94
N ALA A 284 22.65 -10.46 -19.38
CA ALA A 284 22.40 -11.07 -18.07
C ALA A 284 22.87 -12.53 -18.05
N GLY A 285 22.55 -13.31 -19.09
CA GLY A 285 23.05 -14.67 -19.23
C GLY A 285 24.58 -14.77 -19.22
N GLN A 286 25.29 -13.86 -19.92
CA GLN A 286 26.76 -13.80 -19.91
C GLN A 286 27.33 -13.38 -18.55
N ALA A 287 26.62 -12.53 -17.81
CA ALA A 287 27.01 -12.07 -16.47
C ALA A 287 26.65 -13.06 -15.34
N GLY A 288 26.11 -14.24 -15.65
CA GLY A 288 25.67 -15.22 -14.64
C GLY A 288 24.42 -14.76 -13.87
N CYS A 289 23.61 -13.90 -14.48
CA CYS A 289 22.37 -13.38 -13.92
C CYS A 289 21.15 -14.12 -14.48
N GLU A 290 20.07 -14.07 -13.72
CA GLU A 290 18.71 -14.41 -14.16
C GLU A 290 17.94 -13.14 -14.51
N SER A 291 16.88 -13.30 -15.32
CA SER A 291 16.04 -12.18 -15.72
C SER A 291 14.57 -12.59 -15.86
N VAL A 292 13.67 -11.72 -15.42
CA VAL A 292 12.22 -11.85 -15.59
C VAL A 292 11.63 -10.58 -16.19
N LEU A 293 10.40 -10.66 -16.71
CA LEU A 293 9.60 -9.50 -17.04
C LEU A 293 8.67 -9.17 -15.87
N ALA A 294 8.44 -7.88 -15.62
CA ALA A 294 7.56 -7.40 -14.58
C ALA A 294 6.68 -6.24 -15.06
N LEU A 295 5.56 -6.02 -14.37
CA LEU A 295 4.76 -4.80 -14.50
C LEU A 295 5.09 -3.86 -13.35
N ALA A 296 5.41 -2.63 -13.72
CA ALA A 296 5.80 -1.55 -12.83
C ALA A 296 4.75 -0.44 -12.84
N GLU A 297 4.41 0.05 -11.65
CA GLU A 297 3.71 1.29 -11.45
C GLU A 297 4.71 2.33 -10.93
N VAL A 298 4.76 3.48 -11.60
CA VAL A 298 5.67 4.58 -11.28
C VAL A 298 4.82 5.79 -10.90
N LYS A 299 5.04 6.31 -9.71
CA LYS A 299 4.52 7.61 -9.26
C LYS A 299 5.68 8.58 -9.12
N GLU A 300 5.59 9.73 -9.76
CA GLU A 300 6.55 10.83 -9.59
C GLU A 300 5.81 12.04 -9.02
N THR A 301 6.41 12.69 -8.02
CA THR A 301 5.95 13.96 -7.47
C THR A 301 6.92 15.05 -7.89
N TRP A 302 6.41 16.04 -8.60
CA TRP A 302 7.20 17.15 -9.14
C TRP A 302 6.79 18.48 -8.52
N ASP A 303 7.75 19.37 -8.32
CA ASP A 303 7.44 20.79 -8.14
C ASP A 303 6.94 21.36 -9.48
N ALA A 304 5.77 21.98 -9.50
CA ALA A 304 5.13 22.43 -10.74
C ALA A 304 4.37 23.76 -10.59
N TYR A 305 4.38 24.56 -11.65
CA TYR A 305 3.61 25.82 -11.73
C TYR A 305 2.69 25.82 -12.95
N PRO A 306 1.48 26.40 -12.88
CA PRO A 306 0.65 26.60 -14.06
C PRO A 306 1.40 27.43 -15.11
N GLU A 307 1.29 27.06 -16.39
CA GLU A 307 1.88 27.81 -17.52
C GLU A 307 1.31 29.23 -17.65
N ARG A 308 0.16 29.50 -17.04
CA ARG A 308 -0.48 30.82 -17.00
C ARG A 308 -0.58 31.34 -15.57
N ASP A 309 0.48 31.93 -15.07
CA ASP A 309 0.40 33.11 -14.22
C ASP A 309 1.72 33.89 -14.34
N ASP A 310 1.62 35.07 -14.97
CA ASP A 310 2.68 36.05 -15.01
C ASP A 310 2.94 36.51 -13.55
N PRO A 311 4.16 36.38 -12.97
CA PRO A 311 4.40 36.60 -11.54
C PRO A 311 4.23 38.04 -11.00
N TRP A 312 3.55 38.94 -11.73
CA TRP A 312 3.60 40.39 -11.49
C TRP A 312 2.27 41.13 -11.43
N ASP A 313 1.12 40.47 -11.38
CA ASP A 313 -0.14 41.14 -11.09
C ASP A 313 -0.91 40.37 -9.99
N ASP A 314 -0.79 40.80 -8.74
CA ASP A 314 -1.97 41.27 -7.98
C ASP A 314 -1.58 41.78 -6.56
N TYR A 315 -1.46 43.10 -6.43
CA TYR A 315 -1.74 43.78 -5.15
C TYR A 315 -3.19 44.26 -5.21
N GLY A 316 -4.12 43.36 -4.93
CA GLY A 316 -5.55 43.62 -4.89
C GLY A 316 -6.15 42.91 -3.68
N TYR A 317 -6.36 43.66 -2.60
CA TYR A 317 -7.28 43.22 -1.56
C TYR A 317 -8.67 43.12 -2.17
N ASP A 318 -9.30 41.95 -2.15
CA ASP A 318 -10.66 41.81 -1.64
C ASP A 318 -10.99 40.34 -1.35
N GLU A 319 -11.61 40.16 -0.18
CA GLU A 319 -12.24 38.93 0.32
C GLU A 319 -13.33 38.48 -0.66
N ASP A 320 -13.32 37.21 -1.06
CA ASP A 320 -14.52 36.35 -1.07
C ASP A 320 -14.10 34.91 -1.41
N ASP A 321 -14.20 34.03 -0.41
CA ASP A 321 -14.04 32.58 -0.52
C ASP A 321 -15.22 31.98 -1.30
N GLU A 322 -15.02 31.61 -2.56
CA GLU A 322 -15.81 30.59 -3.24
C GLU A 322 -14.90 29.42 -3.64
N GLU A 323 -15.07 28.29 -2.95
CA GLU A 323 -14.47 27.00 -3.29
C GLU A 323 -15.02 26.51 -4.64
N GLU A 324 -14.37 26.91 -5.74
CA GLU A 324 -14.59 26.30 -7.05
C GLU A 324 -13.69 25.06 -7.18
N SER A 325 -14.32 23.88 -7.20
CA SER A 325 -13.65 22.60 -7.38
C SER A 325 -12.91 22.57 -8.71
N GLY A 326 -11.59 22.44 -8.65
CA GLY A 326 -10.71 22.39 -9.81
C GLY A 326 -11.13 21.31 -10.81
N ASP A 327 -11.50 21.77 -12.00
CA ASP A 327 -11.59 20.95 -13.20
C ASP A 327 -10.19 20.44 -13.55
N ALA A 328 -10.10 19.17 -13.95
CA ALA A 328 -8.84 18.51 -14.28
C ALA A 328 -8.28 19.11 -15.57
N GLY A 329 -7.32 20.04 -15.46
CA GLY A 329 -6.60 20.61 -16.60
C GLY A 329 -5.86 19.52 -17.38
N GLU A 330 -5.88 19.63 -18.71
CA GLU A 330 -5.12 18.77 -19.62
C GLU A 330 -3.61 18.84 -19.28
N ASP A 331 -2.90 17.72 -19.40
CA ASP A 331 -1.48 17.48 -19.03
C ASP A 331 -0.44 18.52 -19.54
N GLY A 332 -0.84 19.47 -20.40
CA GLY A 332 -0.02 20.51 -20.99
C GLY A 332 0.04 21.84 -20.23
N ASP A 333 -0.76 22.04 -19.18
CA ASP A 333 -0.90 23.36 -18.54
C ASP A 333 0.09 23.62 -17.37
N TYR A 334 1.07 22.74 -17.13
CA TYR A 334 2.00 22.86 -16.00
C TYR A 334 3.48 22.71 -16.40
N VAL A 335 4.32 23.61 -15.89
CA VAL A 335 5.78 23.56 -16.05
C VAL A 335 6.38 22.78 -14.88
N LEU A 336 6.96 21.60 -15.16
CA LEU A 336 7.73 20.81 -14.20
C LEU A 336 9.08 21.48 -13.89
N GLN A 337 9.46 21.50 -12.60
CA GLN A 337 10.77 21.97 -12.16
C GLN A 337 11.66 20.82 -11.67
N GLU A 338 11.58 20.50 -10.38
CA GLU A 338 12.41 19.50 -9.72
C GLU A 338 11.57 18.28 -9.34
N LEU A 339 12.12 17.09 -9.54
CA LEU A 339 11.54 15.85 -9.04
C LEU A 339 11.75 15.80 -7.53
N VAL A 340 10.65 15.84 -6.78
CA VAL A 340 10.63 15.83 -5.31
C VAL A 340 10.74 14.41 -4.79
N ASP A 341 9.93 13.50 -5.33
CA ASP A 341 9.89 12.09 -4.93
C ASP A 341 9.55 11.18 -6.12
N ASP A 342 10.05 9.95 -6.07
CA ASP A 342 9.68 8.88 -7.00
C ASP A 342 9.42 7.56 -6.26
N GLU A 343 8.27 6.98 -6.52
CA GLU A 343 7.88 5.67 -6.00
C GLU A 343 7.66 4.70 -7.16
N ILE A 344 8.42 3.60 -7.16
CA ILE A 344 8.30 2.54 -8.14
C ILE A 344 7.94 1.25 -7.43
N THR A 345 6.86 0.61 -7.88
CA THR A 345 6.42 -0.68 -7.34
C THR A 345 6.24 -1.69 -8.47
N LEU A 346 6.68 -2.93 -8.25
CA LEU A 346 6.37 -4.06 -9.12
C LEU A 346 5.20 -4.83 -8.52
N GLY A 347 4.13 -4.97 -9.31
CA GLY A 347 2.89 -5.64 -8.90
C GLY A 347 2.73 -7.06 -9.43
N TRP A 348 3.51 -7.44 -10.44
CA TRP A 348 3.43 -8.74 -11.11
C TRP A 348 4.71 -9.05 -11.87
N TRP A 349 5.11 -10.32 -11.96
CA TRP A 349 6.22 -10.74 -12.80
C TRP A 349 6.06 -12.16 -13.39
N THR A 350 6.84 -12.46 -14.43
CA THR A 350 6.91 -13.79 -15.05
C THR A 350 7.81 -14.75 -14.26
N GLY A 351 7.63 -16.06 -14.46
CA GLY A 351 8.64 -17.04 -14.06
C GLY A 351 9.99 -16.84 -14.76
N PRO A 352 11.12 -17.32 -14.20
CA PRO A 352 12.45 -17.25 -14.84
C PRO A 352 12.56 -17.97 -16.19
N ASP A 353 11.71 -18.99 -16.41
CA ASP A 353 11.56 -19.70 -17.69
C ASP A 353 10.76 -18.89 -18.73
N GLY A 354 10.17 -17.76 -18.32
CA GLY A 354 9.33 -16.91 -19.14
C GLY A 354 7.89 -17.42 -19.28
N THR A 355 7.49 -18.41 -18.47
CA THR A 355 6.13 -18.95 -18.48
C THR A 355 5.35 -18.57 -17.22
N GLY A 356 4.04 -18.35 -17.39
CA GLY A 356 3.16 -17.91 -16.30
C GLY A 356 3.58 -16.58 -15.67
N GLY A 357 3.09 -16.36 -14.47
CA GLY A 357 3.51 -15.26 -13.61
C GLY A 357 2.68 -15.20 -12.35
N GLU A 358 3.15 -14.41 -11.39
CA GLU A 358 2.56 -14.31 -10.05
C GLU A 358 2.45 -12.84 -9.62
N PRO A 359 1.40 -12.49 -8.88
CA PRO A 359 1.31 -11.17 -8.26
C PRO A 359 2.38 -11.03 -7.18
N ILE A 360 3.01 -9.87 -7.13
CA ILE A 360 4.04 -9.53 -6.14
C ILE A 360 3.78 -8.14 -5.58
N SER A 361 4.49 -7.79 -4.51
CA SER A 361 4.54 -6.41 -4.03
C SER A 361 5.99 -6.11 -3.70
N LEU A 362 6.66 -5.39 -4.59
CA LEU A 362 8.06 -5.04 -4.43
C LEU A 362 8.27 -3.55 -4.69
N ARG A 363 8.72 -2.82 -3.67
CA ARG A 363 9.22 -1.45 -3.86
C ARG A 363 10.61 -1.50 -4.48
N VAL A 364 10.83 -0.71 -5.51
CA VAL A 364 12.12 -0.58 -6.18
C VAL A 364 12.76 0.72 -5.74
N HIS A 365 14.01 0.63 -5.29
CA HIS A 365 14.77 1.82 -4.91
C HIS A 365 15.35 2.52 -6.14
N ASP A 366 15.52 3.85 -6.05
CA ASP A 366 16.12 4.71 -7.07
C ASP A 366 17.49 4.20 -7.54
N TYR A 367 18.23 3.53 -6.65
CA TYR A 367 19.53 2.99 -6.96
C TYR A 367 19.52 1.64 -7.72
N GLU A 368 18.36 1.00 -7.81
CA GLU A 368 18.15 -0.28 -8.51
C GLU A 368 17.48 -0.10 -9.88
N VAL A 369 17.00 1.09 -10.22
CA VAL A 369 16.23 1.34 -11.44
C VAL A 369 17.00 2.14 -12.49
N CYS A 370 16.83 1.81 -13.77
CA CYS A 370 17.18 2.70 -14.87
C CYS A 370 16.22 2.52 -16.06
N ALA A 371 16.24 3.48 -16.98
CA ALA A 371 15.46 3.46 -18.21
C ALA A 371 16.23 4.19 -19.31
N SER A 372 16.04 3.80 -20.58
CA SER A 372 16.60 4.56 -21.70
C SER A 372 15.77 5.79 -22.07
N THR A 373 14.48 5.79 -21.71
CA THR A 373 13.54 6.88 -21.93
C THR A 373 13.05 7.37 -20.56
N ALA A 374 13.18 8.67 -20.31
CA ALA A 374 12.74 9.29 -19.06
C ALA A 374 11.20 9.26 -18.97
N ASN A 375 10.65 9.19 -17.76
CA ASN A 375 9.20 9.19 -17.58
C ASN A 375 8.56 10.49 -18.09
N ALA A 376 9.26 11.63 -17.97
CA ALA A 376 8.82 12.91 -18.52
C ALA A 376 8.66 12.92 -20.05
N ASP A 377 9.30 11.98 -20.78
CA ASP A 377 9.12 11.80 -22.22
C ASP A 377 7.97 10.83 -22.57
N LEU A 378 7.28 10.30 -21.55
CA LEU A 378 6.14 9.41 -21.67
C LEU A 378 4.86 10.15 -21.24
N THR A 379 3.72 9.67 -21.73
CA THR A 379 2.40 10.21 -21.34
C THR A 379 1.96 9.52 -20.05
N PRO A 380 1.74 10.25 -18.94
CA PRO A 380 1.17 9.66 -17.74
C PRO A 380 -0.29 9.23 -17.99
N TYR A 381 -0.73 8.20 -17.27
CA TYR A 381 -2.13 7.77 -17.36
C TYR A 381 -3.04 8.54 -16.38
N ASP A 382 -2.45 9.16 -15.36
CA ASP A 382 -3.12 10.04 -14.40
C ASP A 382 -2.14 11.12 -13.95
N SER A 383 -2.66 12.32 -13.72
CA SER A 383 -1.93 13.49 -13.23
C SER A 383 -2.81 14.24 -12.25
N GLN A 384 -2.28 14.57 -11.06
CA GLN A 384 -3.03 15.24 -10.00
C GLN A 384 -2.22 16.42 -9.47
N TYR A 385 -2.78 17.62 -9.62
CA TYR A 385 -2.19 18.85 -9.14
C TYR A 385 -2.70 19.18 -7.75
N GLU A 386 -1.78 19.44 -6.82
CA GLU A 386 -2.07 19.98 -5.49
C GLU A 386 -1.47 21.38 -5.37
N GLY A 387 -2.35 22.38 -5.20
CA GLY A 387 -2.00 23.79 -5.02
C GLY A 387 -1.55 24.15 -3.60
N TYR A 388 -1.61 25.44 -3.24
CA TYR A 388 -1.03 26.05 -2.03
C TYR A 388 -1.25 25.28 -0.69
N MET A 389 -0.33 24.37 -0.35
CA MET A 389 -0.31 23.57 0.90
C MET A 389 0.37 24.31 2.08
N GLY A 390 0.35 25.65 2.10
CA GLY A 390 0.99 26.45 3.14
C GLY A 390 2.53 26.48 3.02
N ASN A 391 3.25 25.62 3.77
CA ASN A 391 4.72 25.60 3.79
C ASN A 391 5.35 24.72 2.68
N TYR A 392 4.53 23.98 1.93
CA TYR A 392 4.96 23.15 0.80
C TYR A 392 4.64 23.88 -0.52
N GLY A 393 5.54 23.78 -1.50
CA GLY A 393 5.33 24.30 -2.84
C GLY A 393 4.23 23.53 -3.59
N ASN A 394 3.77 24.08 -4.71
CA ASN A 394 2.80 23.44 -5.59
C ASN A 394 3.39 22.15 -6.17
N THR A 395 2.65 21.04 -6.06
CA THR A 395 3.12 19.73 -6.54
C THR A 395 2.21 19.17 -7.62
N LEU A 396 2.81 18.52 -8.62
CA LEU A 396 2.11 17.71 -9.61
C LEU A 396 2.56 16.26 -9.46
N ASP A 397 1.64 15.40 -9.05
CA ASP A 397 1.83 13.96 -9.08
C ASP A 397 1.51 13.42 -10.48
N ARG A 398 2.38 12.56 -11.02
CA ARG A 398 2.20 11.87 -12.29
C ARG A 398 2.34 10.37 -12.11
N TRP A 399 1.42 9.61 -12.68
CA TRP A 399 1.43 8.15 -12.64
C TRP A 399 1.65 7.56 -14.02
N TYR A 400 2.55 6.58 -14.10
CA TYR A 400 2.90 5.87 -15.32
C TYR A 400 2.79 4.36 -15.11
N ARG A 401 2.32 3.66 -16.15
CA ARG A 401 2.40 2.20 -16.24
C ARG A 401 3.55 1.85 -17.15
N ARG A 402 4.46 0.99 -16.69
CA ARG A 402 5.59 0.51 -17.48
C ARG A 402 5.74 -0.98 -17.29
N ALA A 403 6.25 -1.69 -18.29
CA ALA A 403 6.87 -2.98 -18.02
C ALA A 403 8.33 -2.80 -17.63
N ALA A 404 8.95 -3.85 -17.10
CA ALA A 404 10.35 -3.85 -16.75
C ALA A 404 11.00 -5.20 -17.04
N VAL A 405 12.30 -5.17 -17.34
CA VAL A 405 13.18 -6.33 -17.24
C VAL A 405 13.86 -6.26 -15.87
N VAL A 406 13.61 -7.25 -15.02
CA VAL A 406 14.27 -7.35 -13.72
C VAL A 406 15.42 -8.36 -13.84
N VAL A 407 16.60 -7.98 -13.39
CA VAL A 407 17.83 -8.78 -13.47
C VAL A 407 18.45 -8.93 -12.08
N TRP A 408 18.95 -10.12 -11.75
CA TRP A 408 19.72 -10.36 -10.51
C TRP A 408 20.76 -11.46 -10.72
N PRO A 409 21.88 -11.46 -9.97
CA PRO A 409 22.82 -12.58 -9.97
C PRO A 409 22.14 -13.88 -9.53
N ARG A 410 22.47 -15.02 -10.14
CA ARG A 410 21.91 -16.34 -9.78
C ARG A 410 22.06 -16.68 -8.30
N GLU A 411 23.19 -16.32 -7.71
CA GLU A 411 23.48 -16.50 -6.29
C GLU A 411 22.55 -15.68 -5.36
N ARG A 412 21.94 -14.60 -5.87
CA ARG A 412 20.99 -13.73 -5.14
C ARG A 412 19.54 -13.98 -5.50
N ALA A 413 19.24 -14.97 -6.36
CA ALA A 413 17.89 -15.20 -6.88
C ALA A 413 16.87 -15.46 -5.78
N PHE A 414 17.24 -16.20 -4.74
CA PHE A 414 16.36 -16.47 -3.61
C PHE A 414 16.01 -15.20 -2.83
N ALA A 415 17.01 -14.38 -2.47
CA ALA A 415 16.81 -13.11 -1.78
C ALA A 415 15.96 -12.14 -2.62
N ALA A 416 16.30 -11.98 -3.90
CA ALA A 416 15.60 -11.09 -4.82
C ALA A 416 14.11 -11.43 -4.92
N ARG A 417 13.79 -12.73 -4.98
CA ARG A 417 12.41 -13.25 -5.02
C ARG A 417 11.70 -13.19 -3.67
N GLY A 418 12.40 -13.48 -2.59
CA GLY A 418 11.82 -13.48 -1.25
C GLY A 418 11.43 -12.09 -0.76
N GLU A 419 12.12 -11.04 -1.19
CA GLU A 419 11.74 -9.65 -0.91
C GLU A 419 10.42 -9.26 -1.59
N ALA A 420 10.14 -9.80 -2.78
CA ALA A 420 8.90 -9.56 -3.50
C ALA A 420 7.73 -10.41 -2.99
N GLY A 421 8.02 -11.50 -2.27
CA GLY A 421 7.03 -12.46 -1.78
C GLY A 421 7.53 -13.28 -0.58
N SER A 422 7.23 -12.81 0.64
CA SER A 422 7.64 -13.48 1.88
C SER A 422 7.02 -14.87 2.03
N ARG A 423 5.78 -15.07 1.56
CA ARG A 423 5.11 -16.38 1.54
C ARG A 423 5.90 -17.40 0.71
N TRP A 424 6.26 -17.03 -0.52
CA TRP A 424 7.03 -17.88 -1.42
C TRP A 424 8.37 -18.27 -0.79
N ALA A 425 9.08 -17.31 -0.16
CA ALA A 425 10.36 -17.57 0.48
C ALA A 425 10.23 -18.63 1.60
N LEU A 426 9.24 -18.49 2.49
CA LEU A 426 9.00 -19.44 3.58
C LEU A 426 8.57 -20.82 3.05
N GLU A 427 7.73 -20.86 2.02
CA GLU A 427 7.27 -22.12 1.42
C GLU A 427 8.42 -22.88 0.74
N GLU A 428 9.31 -22.18 0.03
CA GLU A 428 10.50 -22.79 -0.58
C GLU A 428 11.51 -23.26 0.48
N LEU A 429 11.74 -22.48 1.55
CA LEU A 429 12.57 -22.92 2.68
C LEU A 429 11.99 -24.18 3.32
N ARG A 430 10.68 -24.23 3.54
CA ARG A 430 10.00 -25.40 4.07
C ARG A 430 10.15 -26.61 3.15
N ALA A 431 10.03 -26.42 1.83
CA ALA A 431 10.21 -27.48 0.86
C ALA A 431 11.67 -27.99 0.84
N SER A 432 12.65 -27.09 0.91
CA SER A 432 14.08 -27.40 1.00
C SER A 432 14.40 -28.22 2.25
N ILE A 433 13.89 -27.81 3.42
CA ILE A 433 14.00 -28.56 4.67
C ILE A 433 13.37 -29.95 4.55
N ALA A 434 12.19 -30.05 3.94
CA ALA A 434 11.50 -31.34 3.75
C ALA A 434 12.25 -32.31 2.82
N ARG A 435 13.03 -31.78 1.86
CA ARG A 435 13.94 -32.58 1.01
C ARG A 435 15.23 -33.00 1.72
N GLY A 436 15.56 -32.35 2.85
CA GLY A 436 16.80 -32.58 3.60
C GLY A 436 17.96 -31.67 3.19
N ASP A 437 17.70 -30.65 2.35
CA ASP A 437 18.69 -29.72 1.80
C ASP A 437 19.02 -28.59 2.82
N LEU A 438 19.39 -28.95 4.05
CA LEU A 438 19.49 -28.01 5.19
C LEU A 438 20.52 -26.90 4.98
N ASP A 439 21.68 -27.19 4.40
CA ASP A 439 22.71 -26.19 4.17
C ASP A 439 22.23 -25.13 3.17
N GLN A 440 21.56 -25.56 2.10
CA GLN A 440 20.93 -24.65 1.15
C GLN A 440 19.84 -23.82 1.82
N ALA A 441 18.98 -24.43 2.65
CA ALA A 441 17.94 -23.70 3.37
C ALA A 441 18.52 -22.64 4.31
N ARG A 442 19.63 -22.93 4.99
CA ARG A 442 20.33 -21.97 5.87
C ARG A 442 20.90 -20.79 5.09
N ASP A 443 21.60 -21.06 3.99
CA ASP A 443 22.17 -20.03 3.13
C ASP A 443 21.07 -19.13 2.54
N GLN A 444 19.99 -19.75 2.04
CA GLN A 444 18.82 -19.05 1.52
C GLN A 444 18.14 -18.20 2.60
N ALA A 445 17.89 -18.74 3.79
CA ALA A 445 17.28 -17.99 4.88
C ALA A 445 18.17 -16.82 5.33
N GLN A 446 19.49 -17.02 5.43
CA GLN A 446 20.42 -15.96 5.78
C GLN A 446 20.44 -14.84 4.73
N SER A 447 20.26 -15.16 3.45
CA SER A 447 20.21 -14.17 2.37
C SER A 447 19.03 -13.18 2.48
N LEU A 448 18.00 -13.48 3.29
CA LEU A 448 16.87 -12.58 3.55
C LEU A 448 17.20 -11.48 4.57
N ALA A 449 18.22 -11.67 5.40
CA ALA A 449 18.55 -10.79 6.52
C ALA A 449 18.64 -9.28 6.18
N PRO A 450 19.16 -8.84 5.02
CA PRO A 450 19.27 -7.41 4.69
C PRO A 450 17.94 -6.64 4.68
N PHE A 451 16.83 -7.31 4.38
CA PHE A 451 15.51 -6.67 4.25
C PHE A 451 14.43 -7.28 5.15
N TRP A 452 14.63 -8.50 5.69
CA TRP A 452 13.57 -9.22 6.39
C TRP A 452 12.98 -8.44 7.56
N LYS A 453 13.82 -7.72 8.30
CA LYS A 453 13.41 -6.89 9.45
C LYS A 453 12.50 -5.72 9.06
N SER A 454 12.64 -5.17 7.86
CA SER A 454 11.79 -4.08 7.35
C SER A 454 10.56 -4.59 6.60
N THR A 455 10.43 -5.90 6.39
CA THR A 455 9.24 -6.52 5.81
C THR A 455 8.03 -6.22 6.69
N ARG A 456 6.91 -5.82 6.06
CA ARG A 456 5.66 -5.59 6.79
C ARG A 456 5.22 -6.90 7.47
N PRO A 457 4.82 -6.87 8.76
CA PRO A 457 4.34 -8.06 9.45
C PRO A 457 3.13 -8.66 8.71
N GLN A 458 3.20 -9.94 8.38
CA GLN A 458 2.11 -10.74 7.81
C GLN A 458 1.75 -11.85 8.80
N PRO A 459 0.83 -11.60 9.76
CA PRO A 459 0.49 -12.54 10.83
C PRO A 459 0.16 -13.95 10.33
N GLU A 460 -0.49 -14.05 9.18
CA GLU A 460 -0.88 -15.31 8.52
C GLU A 460 0.30 -16.20 8.09
N LEU A 461 1.54 -15.67 8.09
CA LEU A 461 2.75 -16.43 7.77
C LEU A 461 3.45 -17.02 9.00
N LEU A 462 2.97 -16.72 10.21
CA LEU A 462 3.66 -17.10 11.46
C LEU A 462 3.76 -18.63 11.62
N ASP A 463 2.70 -19.39 11.35
CA ASP A 463 2.77 -20.87 11.39
C ASP A 463 3.84 -21.41 10.43
N CYS A 464 3.90 -20.89 9.20
CA CYS A 464 4.91 -21.30 8.22
C CYS A 464 6.33 -20.96 8.72
N ALA A 465 6.53 -19.74 9.24
CA ALA A 465 7.80 -19.31 9.79
C ALA A 465 8.24 -20.17 11.00
N LEU A 466 7.33 -20.52 11.91
CA LEU A 466 7.61 -21.41 13.04
C LEU A 466 8.04 -22.81 12.57
N ARG A 467 7.38 -23.36 11.53
CA ARG A 467 7.77 -24.66 10.96
C ARG A 467 9.15 -24.60 10.29
N VAL A 468 9.43 -23.54 9.52
CA VAL A 468 10.74 -23.33 8.89
C VAL A 468 11.83 -23.20 9.94
N THR A 469 11.61 -22.37 10.97
CA THR A 469 12.60 -22.17 12.04
C THR A 469 12.87 -23.44 12.83
N ALA A 470 11.86 -24.24 13.17
CA ALA A 470 12.07 -25.53 13.85
C ALA A 470 12.94 -26.50 13.03
N GLY A 471 12.86 -26.43 11.69
CA GLY A 471 13.63 -27.29 10.78
C GLY A 471 15.01 -26.77 10.37
N LEU A 472 15.30 -25.48 10.57
CA LEU A 472 16.50 -24.82 10.01
C LEU A 472 17.80 -25.17 10.74
N ASP A 473 17.72 -25.39 12.06
CA ASP A 473 18.87 -25.68 12.92
C ASP A 473 20.01 -24.64 12.83
N ALA A 474 19.63 -23.36 12.72
CA ALA A 474 20.53 -22.22 12.82
C ALA A 474 19.90 -21.17 13.72
N ALA A 475 20.35 -21.06 14.97
CA ALA A 475 19.67 -20.28 16.02
C ALA A 475 19.56 -18.78 15.70
N GLU A 476 20.61 -18.17 15.13
CA GLU A 476 20.61 -16.75 14.78
C GLU A 476 19.69 -16.47 13.59
N THR A 477 19.78 -17.28 12.52
CA THR A 477 18.92 -17.16 11.33
C THR A 477 17.46 -17.44 11.68
N ALA A 478 17.18 -18.41 12.55
CA ALA A 478 15.83 -18.68 13.03
C ALA A 478 15.26 -17.49 13.81
N ALA A 479 16.06 -16.81 14.63
CA ALA A 479 15.59 -15.64 15.38
C ALA A 479 15.29 -14.48 14.43
N MET A 480 16.16 -14.26 13.44
CA MET A 480 15.96 -13.27 12.37
C MET A 480 14.64 -13.52 11.62
N LEU A 481 14.32 -14.78 11.28
CA LEU A 481 13.06 -15.10 10.59
C LEU A 481 11.80 -14.76 11.40
N LEU A 482 11.87 -14.86 12.73
CA LEU A 482 10.74 -14.55 13.63
C LEU A 482 10.67 -13.07 14.06
N GLU A 483 11.72 -12.28 13.78
CA GLU A 483 11.83 -10.89 14.22
C GLU A 483 10.68 -9.97 13.73
N PRO A 484 10.17 -10.09 12.49
CA PRO A 484 9.10 -9.19 12.01
C PRO A 484 7.73 -9.45 12.66
N PHE A 485 7.54 -10.58 13.31
CA PHE A 485 6.28 -10.92 13.96
C PHE A 485 6.16 -10.22 15.32
N GLN A 486 4.93 -10.12 15.81
CA GLN A 486 4.62 -9.47 17.09
C GLN A 486 3.73 -10.38 17.92
N ALA A 487 3.64 -10.12 19.22
CA ALA A 487 2.80 -10.91 20.12
C ALA A 487 1.33 -10.94 19.65
N GLY A 488 0.85 -9.84 19.03
CA GLY A 488 -0.48 -9.75 18.41
C GLY A 488 -0.79 -10.77 17.31
N ALA A 489 0.23 -11.35 16.65
CA ALA A 489 0.04 -12.36 15.62
C ALA A 489 -0.24 -13.77 16.19
N LEU A 490 -0.04 -13.98 17.49
CA LEU A 490 -0.17 -15.29 18.12
C LEU A 490 -1.62 -15.75 18.22
N ASP A 491 -1.82 -17.04 17.99
CA ASP A 491 -3.11 -17.72 17.94
C ASP A 491 -2.94 -19.17 18.43
N PRO A 492 -3.95 -19.82 19.05
CA PRO A 492 -3.84 -21.18 19.55
C PRO A 492 -3.30 -22.21 18.54
N GLU A 493 -3.54 -22.02 17.24
CA GLU A 493 -3.01 -22.91 16.19
C GLU A 493 -1.46 -22.94 16.13
N HIS A 494 -0.80 -21.88 16.59
CA HIS A 494 0.65 -21.77 16.60
C HIS A 494 1.34 -22.58 17.72
N ALA A 495 0.59 -23.17 18.64
CA ALA A 495 1.13 -23.85 19.80
C ALA A 495 2.11 -24.98 19.45
N ASP A 496 1.80 -25.77 18.42
CA ASP A 496 2.67 -26.86 17.95
C ASP A 496 4.00 -26.33 17.41
N GLY A 497 3.95 -25.30 16.56
CA GLY A 497 5.14 -24.65 16.00
C GLY A 497 6.02 -24.01 17.08
N LEU A 498 5.41 -23.30 18.04
CA LEU A 498 6.11 -22.70 19.18
C LEU A 498 6.77 -23.76 20.07
N ALA A 499 6.09 -24.89 20.30
CA ALA A 499 6.64 -26.01 21.06
C ALA A 499 7.83 -26.64 20.33
N ALA A 500 7.71 -26.90 19.03
CA ALA A 500 8.78 -27.46 18.22
C ALA A 500 10.03 -26.58 18.18
N VAL A 501 9.86 -25.26 18.05
CA VAL A 501 10.98 -24.29 18.08
C VAL A 501 11.63 -24.26 19.46
N ALA A 502 10.84 -24.27 20.54
CA ALA A 502 11.37 -24.28 21.90
C ALA A 502 12.12 -25.59 22.23
N ASP A 503 11.64 -26.73 21.73
CA ASP A 503 12.33 -28.02 21.84
C ASP A 503 13.65 -28.02 21.06
N ARG A 504 13.70 -27.33 19.90
CA ARG A 504 14.92 -27.24 19.08
C ARG A 504 16.00 -26.35 19.68
N TYR A 505 15.64 -25.15 20.14
CA TYR A 505 16.61 -24.11 20.54
C TYR A 505 16.67 -23.85 22.05
N GLY A 506 15.75 -24.43 22.82
CA GLY A 506 15.66 -24.26 24.26
C GLY A 506 14.94 -22.99 24.71
N THR A 507 14.57 -22.99 25.99
CA THR A 507 13.74 -21.94 26.60
C THR A 507 14.45 -20.59 26.73
N GLY A 508 15.79 -20.58 26.82
CA GLY A 508 16.58 -19.35 26.89
C GLY A 508 16.54 -18.56 25.59
N TRP A 509 16.68 -19.25 24.46
CA TRP A 509 16.54 -18.67 23.14
C TRP A 509 15.10 -18.18 22.89
N MET A 510 14.11 -19.00 23.25
CA MET A 510 12.70 -18.64 23.07
C MET A 510 12.32 -17.39 23.88
N ARG A 511 12.90 -17.20 25.07
CA ARG A 511 12.72 -15.98 25.87
C ARG A 511 13.15 -14.74 25.09
N SER A 512 14.31 -14.75 24.46
CA SER A 512 14.80 -13.60 23.68
C SER A 512 13.87 -13.23 22.52
N VAL A 513 13.30 -14.23 21.84
CA VAL A 513 12.33 -14.01 20.76
C VAL A 513 11.03 -13.40 21.31
N VAL A 514 10.50 -13.97 22.40
CA VAL A 514 9.28 -13.44 23.04
C VAL A 514 9.49 -12.01 23.54
N ASP A 515 10.62 -11.72 24.19
CA ASP A 515 10.94 -10.37 24.66
C ASP A 515 10.98 -9.35 23.50
N ALA A 516 11.51 -9.74 22.33
CA ALA A 516 11.53 -8.90 21.13
C ALA A 516 10.11 -8.65 20.57
N TRP A 517 9.23 -9.66 20.59
CA TRP A 517 7.84 -9.51 20.18
C TRP A 517 7.04 -8.52 21.03
N PHE A 518 7.36 -8.39 22.32
CA PHE A 518 6.76 -7.40 23.21
C PHE A 518 7.44 -6.02 23.15
N ALA A 519 8.73 -5.95 22.81
CA ALA A 519 9.47 -4.69 22.71
C ALA A 519 9.12 -3.87 21.44
N SER A 520 8.65 -4.51 20.38
CA SER A 520 8.35 -3.88 19.08
C SER A 520 6.98 -3.19 19.00
N GLU A 521 6.13 -3.31 20.04
CA GLU A 521 4.78 -2.72 20.08
C GLU A 521 4.81 -1.19 20.31
N HIS A 522 5.08 -0.40 19.27
CA HIS A 522 4.94 1.07 19.30
C HIS A 522 3.53 1.55 18.88
N ARG A 523 2.49 0.71 18.97
CA ARG A 523 1.13 1.04 18.52
C ARG A 523 0.29 1.77 19.56
N LEU A 524 -0.74 2.48 19.07
CA LEU A 524 -1.75 3.17 19.87
C LEU A 524 -2.34 2.24 20.95
N PRO A 525 -2.58 2.71 22.20
CA PRO A 525 -2.89 1.86 23.36
C PRO A 525 -4.11 0.92 23.24
N SER A 526 -5.01 1.13 22.28
CA SER A 526 -6.25 0.33 22.14
C SER A 526 -6.04 -1.01 21.43
N GLN A 527 -5.15 -1.09 20.44
CA GLN A 527 -4.93 -2.31 19.64
C GLN A 527 -3.92 -3.29 20.27
N GLN A 528 -3.17 -2.85 21.28
CA GLN A 528 -2.12 -3.66 21.92
C GLN A 528 -2.66 -4.92 22.62
N TYR A 529 -3.92 -4.88 23.05
CA TYR A 529 -4.46 -5.83 24.01
C TYR A 529 -5.52 -6.79 23.46
N GLU A 530 -6.02 -6.55 22.24
CA GLU A 530 -7.10 -7.37 21.64
C GLU A 530 -6.70 -8.84 21.52
N TRP A 531 -5.46 -9.12 21.13
CA TRP A 531 -4.98 -10.49 20.96
C TRP A 531 -4.99 -11.32 22.25
N THR A 532 -4.94 -10.66 23.43
CA THR A 532 -4.85 -11.36 24.72
C THR A 532 -6.06 -12.24 25.02
N GLU A 533 -7.20 -12.02 24.37
CA GLU A 533 -8.38 -12.89 24.45
C GLU A 533 -8.05 -14.34 24.10
N ARG A 534 -7.12 -14.55 23.16
CA ARG A 534 -6.67 -15.86 22.69
C ARG A 534 -5.60 -16.49 23.58
N LEU A 535 -5.02 -15.73 24.52
CA LEU A 535 -3.91 -16.17 25.36
C LEU A 535 -4.25 -17.40 26.22
N PRO A 536 -5.42 -17.52 26.90
CA PRO A 536 -5.74 -18.68 27.71
C PRO A 536 -5.80 -19.99 26.91
N GLU A 537 -6.40 -19.95 25.72
CA GLU A 537 -6.49 -21.11 24.82
C GLU A 537 -5.11 -21.47 24.27
N LEU A 538 -4.31 -20.48 23.87
CA LEU A 538 -2.93 -20.68 23.43
C LEU A 538 -2.06 -21.31 24.52
N CYS A 539 -2.13 -20.82 25.76
CA CYS A 539 -1.39 -21.39 26.87
C CYS A 539 -1.86 -22.82 27.22
N THR A 540 -3.16 -23.11 27.04
CA THR A 540 -3.69 -24.47 27.17
C THR A 540 -3.13 -25.39 26.10
N ALA A 541 -3.14 -24.97 24.83
CA ALA A 541 -2.57 -25.71 23.72
C ALA A 541 -1.07 -25.94 23.90
N LEU A 542 -0.30 -24.92 24.28
CA LEU A 542 1.14 -25.03 24.57
C LEU A 542 1.43 -26.09 25.65
N ARG A 543 0.63 -26.14 26.73
CA ARG A 543 0.77 -27.17 27.76
C ARG A 543 0.44 -28.57 27.23
N ALA A 544 -0.55 -28.70 26.36
CA ALA A 544 -0.86 -29.98 25.69
C ALA A 544 0.31 -30.47 24.82
N HIS A 545 1.03 -29.54 24.17
CA HIS A 545 2.28 -29.80 23.45
C HIS A 545 3.53 -29.83 24.36
N ARG A 546 3.37 -29.93 25.69
CA ARG A 546 4.45 -29.98 26.70
C ARG A 546 5.37 -28.73 26.74
N ALA A 547 4.96 -27.62 26.15
CA ALA A 547 5.69 -26.35 26.11
C ALA A 547 5.26 -25.38 27.24
N SER A 548 5.12 -25.88 28.48
CA SER A 548 4.68 -25.06 29.64
C SER A 548 5.59 -23.86 29.90
N ALA A 549 6.89 -23.98 29.61
CA ALA A 549 7.83 -22.87 29.74
C ALA A 549 7.52 -21.72 28.77
N VAL A 550 7.09 -22.03 27.54
CA VAL A 550 6.68 -21.02 26.55
C VAL A 550 5.38 -20.35 26.97
N ALA A 551 4.40 -21.13 27.46
CA ALA A 551 3.16 -20.59 28.01
C ALA A 551 3.44 -19.60 29.17
N ARG A 552 4.40 -19.93 30.04
CA ARG A 552 4.86 -19.03 31.10
C ARG A 552 5.51 -17.76 30.54
N LEU A 553 6.40 -17.86 29.54
CA LEU A 553 7.04 -16.69 28.93
C LEU A 553 6.02 -15.69 28.35
N LEU A 554 5.04 -16.19 27.60
CA LEU A 554 3.97 -15.35 27.03
C LEU A 554 3.13 -14.69 28.12
N SER A 555 2.76 -15.45 29.15
CA SER A 555 2.01 -14.93 30.30
C SER A 555 2.78 -13.86 31.07
N VAL A 556 4.10 -14.05 31.25
CA VAL A 556 4.98 -13.06 31.88
C VAL A 556 5.06 -11.78 31.04
N GLY A 557 5.18 -11.89 29.71
CA GLY A 557 5.20 -10.73 28.81
C GLY A 557 3.92 -9.90 28.88
N VAL A 558 2.75 -10.56 28.81
CA VAL A 558 1.44 -9.89 28.95
C VAL A 558 1.31 -9.24 30.32
N TRP A 559 1.71 -9.94 31.40
CA TRP A 559 1.69 -9.36 32.74
C TRP A 559 2.60 -8.14 32.83
N ALA A 560 3.81 -8.16 32.28
CA ALA A 560 4.73 -7.02 32.31
C ALA A 560 4.12 -5.78 31.62
N ALA A 561 3.43 -5.97 30.50
CA ALA A 561 2.70 -4.89 29.81
C ALA A 561 1.56 -4.33 30.67
N VAL A 562 0.74 -5.21 31.28
CA VAL A 562 -0.36 -4.81 32.18
C VAL A 562 0.17 -4.12 33.43
N ASP A 563 1.21 -4.67 34.07
CA ASP A 563 1.83 -4.13 35.28
C ASP A 563 2.40 -2.73 35.05
N SER A 564 3.01 -2.51 33.89
CA SER A 564 3.52 -1.22 33.44
C SER A 564 2.39 -0.20 33.27
N GLY A 565 1.31 -0.59 32.59
CA GLY A 565 0.10 0.24 32.46
C GLY A 565 -0.53 0.58 33.82
N LEU A 566 -0.63 -0.40 34.71
CA LEU A 566 -1.11 -0.19 36.08
C LEU A 566 -0.20 0.78 36.85
N ARG A 567 1.14 0.66 36.78
CA ARG A 567 2.07 1.59 37.44
C ARG A 567 1.91 3.02 36.92
N LEU A 568 1.83 3.18 35.60
CA LEU A 568 1.74 4.49 34.98
C LEU A 568 0.39 5.16 35.26
N TRP A 569 -0.71 4.42 35.11
CA TRP A 569 -2.04 5.03 35.13
C TRP A 569 -2.62 5.18 36.53
N THR A 570 -2.24 4.34 37.51
CA THR A 570 -2.68 4.53 38.91
C THR A 570 -2.21 5.85 39.54
N THR A 571 -1.21 6.50 38.94
CA THR A 571 -0.68 7.82 39.35
C THR A 571 -1.12 8.97 38.43
N THR A 572 -1.92 8.69 37.39
CA THR A 572 -2.43 9.72 36.47
C THR A 572 -3.43 10.65 37.17
N GLY A 573 -3.26 11.96 36.98
CA GLY A 573 -4.00 13.00 37.69
C GLY A 573 -5.51 12.95 37.44
N PRO A 574 -5.99 13.23 36.21
CA PRO A 574 -7.43 13.30 35.95
C PRO A 574 -8.17 11.98 36.15
N ALA A 575 -9.21 11.95 37.00
CA ALA A 575 -9.91 10.72 37.36
C ALA A 575 -10.67 10.10 36.18
N GLU A 576 -11.24 10.92 35.31
CA GLU A 576 -11.95 10.45 34.10
C GLU A 576 -11.00 9.74 33.14
N ILE A 577 -9.84 10.36 32.87
CA ILE A 577 -8.81 9.80 31.99
C ILE A 577 -8.21 8.54 32.63
N ARG A 578 -7.86 8.60 33.92
CA ARG A 578 -7.30 7.46 34.65
C ARG A 578 -8.23 6.26 34.62
N ARG A 579 -9.51 6.46 34.93
CA ARG A 579 -10.49 5.37 35.00
C ARG A 579 -10.68 4.72 33.63
N ALA A 580 -10.81 5.52 32.57
CA ALA A 580 -10.91 5.00 31.20
C ALA A 580 -9.67 4.17 30.81
N ARG A 581 -8.46 4.64 31.16
CA ARG A 581 -7.19 3.91 30.91
C ARG A 581 -7.09 2.61 31.72
N LEU A 582 -7.42 2.65 33.00
CA LEU A 582 -7.38 1.46 33.87
C LEU A 582 -8.42 0.42 33.45
N GLN A 583 -9.58 0.84 32.95
CA GLN A 583 -10.59 -0.06 32.38
C GLN A 583 -10.08 -0.80 31.14
N GLN A 584 -9.22 -0.19 30.32
CA GLN A 584 -8.60 -0.88 29.17
C GLN A 584 -7.74 -2.09 29.58
N LEU A 585 -7.22 -2.12 30.82
CA LEU A 585 -6.42 -3.24 31.35
C LEU A 585 -7.25 -4.38 31.97
N THR A 586 -8.57 -4.20 32.05
CA THR A 586 -9.48 -5.15 32.71
C THR A 586 -9.46 -6.53 32.06
N LEU A 587 -9.68 -6.61 30.75
CA LEU A 587 -9.71 -7.88 30.02
C LEU A 587 -8.31 -8.52 29.94
N PRO A 588 -7.23 -7.79 29.59
CA PRO A 588 -5.88 -8.35 29.59
C PRO A 588 -5.46 -8.94 30.93
N LEU A 589 -5.80 -8.27 32.05
CA LEU A 589 -5.52 -8.79 33.38
C LEU A 589 -6.29 -10.09 33.65
N ARG A 590 -7.56 -10.18 33.23
CA ARG A 590 -8.34 -11.42 33.34
C ARG A 590 -7.69 -12.54 32.52
N HIS A 591 -7.35 -12.28 31.26
CA HIS A 591 -6.76 -13.28 30.37
C HIS A 591 -5.44 -13.83 30.92
N VAL A 592 -4.55 -12.97 31.43
CA VAL A 592 -3.29 -13.43 32.01
C VAL A 592 -3.48 -14.21 33.32
N LEU A 593 -4.46 -13.87 34.16
CA LEU A 593 -4.76 -14.63 35.39
C LEU A 593 -5.24 -16.05 35.10
N VAL A 594 -6.05 -16.21 34.06
CA VAL A 594 -6.51 -17.53 33.58
C VAL A 594 -5.35 -18.29 32.92
N ALA A 595 -4.55 -17.61 32.11
CA ALA A 595 -3.44 -18.22 31.37
C ALA A 595 -2.24 -18.59 32.26
N ALA A 596 -1.99 -17.87 33.36
CA ALA A 596 -0.84 -18.05 34.25
C ALA A 596 -0.82 -19.45 34.91
N ASP A 597 0.38 -19.96 35.18
CA ASP A 597 0.57 -21.05 36.14
C ASP A 597 0.43 -20.53 37.60
N GLU A 598 0.48 -21.45 38.56
CA GLU A 598 0.27 -21.13 39.98
C GLU A 598 1.28 -20.09 40.50
N ASP A 599 2.58 -20.30 40.25
CA ASP A 599 3.65 -19.40 40.70
C ASP A 599 3.51 -17.98 40.14
N LEU A 600 3.21 -17.85 38.84
CA LEU A 600 3.03 -16.54 38.22
C LEU A 600 1.76 -15.87 38.75
N ARG A 601 0.67 -16.63 38.92
CA ARG A 601 -0.58 -16.10 39.45
C ARG A 601 -0.40 -15.57 40.86
N ASP A 602 0.27 -16.30 41.74
CA ASP A 602 0.57 -15.84 43.10
C ASP A 602 1.43 -14.58 43.11
N GLY A 603 2.42 -14.50 42.21
CA GLY A 603 3.22 -13.29 42.00
C GLY A 603 2.38 -12.08 41.55
N ILE A 604 1.46 -12.28 40.60
CA ILE A 604 0.53 -11.23 40.15
C ILE A 604 -0.34 -10.75 41.33
N LEU A 605 -0.93 -11.68 42.07
CA LEU A 605 -1.79 -11.37 43.22
C LEU A 605 -1.04 -10.61 44.32
N ALA A 606 0.22 -10.97 44.59
CA ALA A 606 1.06 -10.27 45.55
C ALA A 606 1.31 -8.81 45.12
N VAL A 607 1.66 -8.59 43.85
CA VAL A 607 1.89 -7.23 43.31
C VAL A 607 0.60 -6.41 43.34
N LEU A 608 -0.55 -6.99 42.98
CA LEU A 608 -1.82 -6.28 43.05
C LEU A 608 -2.18 -5.87 44.49
N ARG A 609 -1.87 -6.71 45.49
CA ARG A 609 -2.10 -6.41 46.91
C ARG A 609 -1.26 -5.23 47.41
N GLU A 610 -0.05 -5.06 46.92
CA GLU A 610 0.84 -3.96 47.32
C GLU A 610 0.45 -2.59 46.72
N ARG A 611 -0.42 -2.57 45.71
CA ARG A 611 -0.86 -1.33 45.05
C ARG A 611 -1.80 -0.51 45.93
N GLY A 612 -1.85 0.80 45.68
CA GLY A 612 -2.81 1.69 46.32
C GLY A 612 -4.26 1.48 45.85
N ASP A 613 -5.22 2.06 46.56
CA ASP A 613 -6.67 1.87 46.32
C ASP A 613 -7.13 2.23 44.89
N THR A 614 -6.38 3.04 44.14
CA THR A 614 -6.71 3.42 42.75
C THR A 614 -6.75 2.21 41.80
N VAL A 615 -6.08 1.10 42.13
CA VAL A 615 -6.15 -0.15 41.35
C VAL A 615 -7.58 -0.72 41.29
N LEU A 616 -8.46 -0.38 42.25
CA LEU A 616 -9.87 -0.77 42.24
C LEU A 616 -10.62 -0.31 40.98
N GLU A 617 -10.19 0.78 40.34
CA GLU A 617 -10.75 1.26 39.09
C GLU A 617 -10.55 0.27 37.91
N CYS A 618 -9.60 -0.67 38.02
CA CYS A 618 -9.41 -1.83 37.13
C CYS A 618 -10.02 -3.12 37.72
N LEU A 619 -9.79 -3.39 39.01
CA LEU A 619 -10.20 -4.66 39.63
C LEU A 619 -11.72 -4.82 39.74
N MET A 620 -12.47 -3.75 40.02
CA MET A 620 -13.93 -3.86 40.14
C MET A 620 -14.61 -4.20 38.81
N PRO A 621 -14.30 -3.51 37.68
CA PRO A 621 -14.74 -3.95 36.35
C PRO A 621 -14.34 -5.39 36.02
N LEU A 622 -13.10 -5.81 36.35
CA LEU A 622 -12.63 -7.18 36.15
C LEU A 622 -13.51 -8.21 36.87
N LEU A 623 -13.77 -7.99 38.16
CA LEU A 623 -14.60 -8.89 38.95
C LEU A 623 -16.03 -8.94 38.42
N ARG A 624 -16.60 -7.80 38.00
CA ARG A 624 -17.96 -7.74 37.43
C ARG A 624 -18.06 -8.54 36.15
N HIS A 625 -17.14 -8.31 35.22
CA HIS A 625 -17.09 -9.02 33.95
C HIS A 625 -16.88 -10.53 34.15
N ALA A 626 -15.99 -10.92 35.07
CA ALA A 626 -15.75 -12.34 35.36
C ALA A 626 -16.94 -13.03 36.05
N ALA A 627 -17.72 -12.31 36.86
CA ALA A 627 -18.88 -12.88 37.56
C ALA A 627 -20.00 -13.28 36.60
N GLU A 628 -20.11 -12.59 35.46
CA GLU A 628 -21.07 -12.89 34.40
C GLU A 628 -20.58 -14.03 33.48
N ALA A 629 -19.27 -14.20 33.35
CA ALA A 629 -18.65 -15.00 32.29
C ALA A 629 -17.89 -16.25 32.78
N SER A 630 -17.86 -16.55 34.08
CA SER A 630 -17.08 -17.67 34.63
C SER A 630 -17.88 -18.51 35.62
N THR A 631 -17.66 -19.81 35.59
CA THR A 631 -18.15 -20.76 36.59
C THR A 631 -17.42 -20.58 37.92
N SER A 632 -17.98 -21.10 39.03
CA SER A 632 -17.34 -21.03 40.35
C SER A 632 -15.96 -21.71 40.38
N ALA A 633 -15.75 -22.75 39.57
CA ALA A 633 -14.46 -23.43 39.48
C ALA A 633 -13.41 -22.56 38.76
N GLU A 634 -13.77 -21.94 37.63
CA GLU A 634 -12.90 -21.02 36.89
C GLU A 634 -12.58 -19.76 37.71
N TRP A 635 -13.56 -19.27 38.48
CA TRP A 635 -13.39 -18.14 39.39
C TRP A 635 -12.28 -18.40 40.42
N GLY A 636 -12.34 -19.55 41.09
CA GLY A 636 -11.32 -19.96 42.06
C GLY A 636 -9.98 -20.24 41.40
N ALA A 637 -9.98 -20.94 40.26
CA ALA A 637 -8.76 -21.28 39.54
C ALA A 637 -7.98 -20.03 39.07
N ALA A 638 -8.67 -18.96 38.66
CA ALA A 638 -8.04 -17.71 38.27
C ALA A 638 -7.65 -16.80 39.46
N GLY A 639 -7.88 -17.22 40.71
CA GLY A 639 -7.55 -16.44 41.91
C GLY A 639 -8.43 -15.21 42.14
N LEU A 640 -9.61 -15.16 41.51
CA LEU A 640 -10.53 -14.02 41.60
C LEU A 640 -11.15 -13.89 42.99
N ASP A 641 -11.23 -14.98 43.75
CA ASP A 641 -11.64 -14.97 45.15
C ASP A 641 -10.66 -14.21 46.05
N VAL A 642 -9.35 -14.26 45.74
CA VAL A 642 -8.31 -13.49 46.44
C VAL A 642 -8.46 -12.01 46.11
N ILE A 643 -8.64 -11.67 44.83
CA ILE A 643 -8.85 -10.29 44.36
C ILE A 643 -10.13 -9.70 44.96
N ALA A 644 -11.23 -10.46 44.97
CA ALA A 644 -12.49 -10.04 45.55
C ALA A 644 -12.39 -9.78 47.06
N ARG A 645 -11.65 -10.63 47.78
CA ARG A 645 -11.37 -10.43 49.22
C ARG A 645 -10.57 -9.16 49.48
N ASP A 646 -9.45 -8.99 48.77
CA ASP A 646 -8.59 -7.80 48.89
C ASP A 646 -9.37 -6.52 48.54
N SER A 647 -10.16 -6.57 47.47
CA SER A 647 -11.01 -5.46 47.04
C SER A 647 -12.06 -5.11 48.11
N ALA A 648 -12.70 -6.11 48.71
CA ALA A 648 -13.65 -5.90 49.79
C ALA A 648 -12.99 -5.26 51.03
N ASP A 649 -11.77 -5.67 51.39
CA ASP A 649 -11.04 -5.10 52.53
C ASP A 649 -10.67 -3.63 52.29
N ARG A 650 -10.22 -3.28 51.08
CA ARG A 650 -9.98 -1.88 50.68
C ARG A 650 -11.26 -1.05 50.73
N LEU A 651 -12.35 -1.57 50.17
CA LEU A 651 -13.64 -0.88 50.17
C LEU A 651 -14.20 -0.69 51.58
N ARG A 652 -14.03 -1.67 52.47
CA ARG A 652 -14.34 -1.52 53.91
C ARG A 652 -13.51 -0.42 54.54
N SER A 653 -12.21 -0.36 54.27
CA SER A 653 -11.35 0.73 54.74
C SER A 653 -11.84 2.09 54.25
N VAL A 654 -12.19 2.23 52.97
CA VAL A 654 -12.77 3.46 52.41
C VAL A 654 -14.10 3.83 53.09
N CYS A 655 -14.99 2.87 53.32
CA CYS A 655 -16.26 3.08 54.00
C CYS A 655 -16.09 3.39 55.49
N ALA A 656 -15.04 2.88 56.14
CA ALA A 656 -14.78 3.12 57.56
C ALA A 656 -14.19 4.50 57.86
N ARG A 657 -13.61 5.19 56.86
CA ARG A 657 -13.10 6.57 57.03
C ARG A 657 -14.23 7.48 57.55
N PRO A 658 -14.01 8.36 58.54
CA PRO A 658 -15.07 9.26 59.02
C PRO A 658 -15.49 10.23 57.89
N PRO A 659 -16.78 10.60 57.80
CA PRO A 659 -17.21 11.66 56.89
C PRO A 659 -16.44 12.95 57.19
N ARG A 660 -16.03 13.66 56.12
CA ARG A 660 -15.41 14.98 56.26
C ARG A 660 -16.35 15.93 57.00
N ALA A 661 -15.81 16.63 57.99
CA ALA A 661 -16.55 17.64 58.73
C ALA A 661 -16.94 18.81 57.80
N ALA A 662 -18.13 19.41 58.01
CA ALA A 662 -18.68 20.44 57.12
C ALA A 662 -17.80 21.70 56.99
N ASP A 663 -16.90 21.91 57.96
CA ASP A 663 -15.95 23.02 58.04
C ASP A 663 -14.52 22.64 57.61
N ASP A 664 -14.26 21.38 57.23
CA ASP A 664 -12.94 20.94 56.76
C ASP A 664 -12.80 21.07 55.24
N TRP A 665 -12.35 22.23 54.78
CA TRP A 665 -12.06 22.50 53.37
C TRP A 665 -10.63 22.13 52.96
N ALA A 666 -9.88 21.39 53.77
CA ALA A 666 -8.50 21.05 53.44
C ALA A 666 -8.44 20.05 52.27
N VAL A 667 -7.67 20.37 51.24
CA VAL A 667 -7.38 19.52 50.09
C VAL A 667 -5.94 19.05 50.20
N ALA A 668 -5.72 17.74 50.27
CA ALA A 668 -4.38 17.16 50.24
C ALA A 668 -3.83 17.24 48.81
N TRP A 669 -2.69 17.92 48.65
CA TRP A 669 -2.02 18.05 47.36
C TRP A 669 -0.53 18.27 47.56
N ALA A 670 0.27 17.59 46.74
CA ALA A 670 1.71 17.79 46.65
C ALA A 670 2.04 18.49 45.32
N GLY A 671 2.65 19.67 45.42
CA GLY A 671 3.04 20.45 44.24
C GLY A 671 4.44 20.11 43.74
N CYS A 672 4.90 20.81 42.70
CA CYS A 672 6.22 20.57 42.11
C CYS A 672 7.40 21.20 42.90
N GLY A 673 7.22 21.48 44.18
CA GLY A 673 8.25 22.02 45.08
C GLY A 673 8.64 23.49 44.87
N CYS A 674 8.08 24.20 43.88
CA CYS A 674 8.36 25.62 43.67
C CYS A 674 7.61 26.52 44.69
N GLU A 675 8.05 27.77 44.84
CA GLU A 675 7.45 28.73 45.78
C GLU A 675 5.94 28.94 45.52
N LEU A 676 5.53 29.03 44.25
CA LEU A 676 4.12 29.17 43.88
C LEU A 676 3.29 27.95 44.32
N CYS A 677 3.84 26.74 44.14
CA CYS A 677 3.22 25.52 44.62
C CYS A 677 3.20 25.45 46.15
N GLY A 678 4.19 26.02 46.85
CA GLY A 678 4.17 26.16 48.30
C GLY A 678 2.99 27.01 48.79
N VAL A 679 2.75 28.17 48.15
CA VAL A 679 1.61 29.05 48.47
C VAL A 679 0.27 28.39 48.16
N LEU A 680 0.16 27.74 46.99
CA LEU A 680 -1.04 26.98 46.63
C LEU A 680 -1.30 25.83 47.62
N GLY A 681 -0.26 25.07 48.00
CA GLY A 681 -0.34 24.00 48.98
C GLY A 681 -0.79 24.48 50.36
N ALA A 682 -0.28 25.62 50.82
CA ALA A 682 -0.73 26.23 52.08
C ALA A 682 -2.20 26.67 52.04
N PHE A 683 -2.67 27.21 50.90
CA PHE A 683 -4.09 27.52 50.70
C PHE A 683 -4.95 26.26 50.70
N LEU A 684 -4.54 25.23 49.95
CA LEU A 684 -5.24 23.95 49.87
C LEU A 684 -5.29 23.25 51.24
N GLY A 685 -4.21 23.23 52.00
CA GLY A 685 -4.15 22.61 53.33
C GLY A 685 -4.93 23.32 54.43
N SER A 686 -5.38 24.56 54.22
CA SER A 686 -6.17 25.29 55.21
C SER A 686 -7.61 24.77 55.30
N ARG A 687 -8.06 24.38 56.51
CA ARG A 687 -9.43 23.93 56.76
C ARG A 687 -10.48 25.03 56.58
N SER A 688 -10.17 26.26 56.97
CA SER A 688 -11.13 27.37 56.99
C SER A 688 -10.99 28.34 55.83
N ARG A 689 -9.81 28.44 55.21
CA ARG A 689 -9.57 29.38 54.10
C ARG A 689 -10.18 28.84 52.81
N ARG A 690 -11.23 29.52 52.35
CA ARG A 690 -11.99 29.15 51.14
C ARG A 690 -11.63 29.98 49.90
N VAL A 691 -11.16 31.20 50.09
CA VAL A 691 -10.78 32.12 49.01
C VAL A 691 -9.34 32.60 49.19
N LEU A 692 -8.59 32.63 48.10
CA LEU A 692 -7.28 33.25 48.01
C LEU A 692 -7.29 34.22 46.82
N GLU A 693 -7.10 35.50 47.10
CA GLU A 693 -6.81 36.52 46.10
C GLU A 693 -5.30 36.72 46.04
N TRP A 694 -4.69 36.39 44.90
CA TRP A 694 -3.24 36.32 44.76
C TRP A 694 -2.74 37.13 43.54
N PRO A 695 -2.22 38.36 43.75
CA PRO A 695 -1.61 39.16 42.69
C PRO A 695 -0.36 38.46 42.15
N LEU A 696 -0.38 38.10 40.87
CA LEU A 696 0.68 37.32 40.23
C LEU A 696 0.94 37.82 38.82
N ALA A 697 2.18 37.74 38.33
CA ALA A 697 2.50 37.99 36.92
C ALA A 697 1.89 36.91 36.00
N LYS A 698 1.83 37.18 34.69
CA LYS A 698 1.19 36.29 33.69
C LYS A 698 1.69 34.85 33.77
N GLU A 699 3.02 34.67 33.85
CA GLU A 699 3.67 33.36 33.92
C GLU A 699 3.32 32.59 35.20
N GLY A 700 3.34 33.27 36.35
CA GLY A 700 2.94 32.66 37.62
C GLY A 700 1.48 32.21 37.62
N ARG A 701 0.57 33.02 37.04
CA ARG A 701 -0.85 32.62 36.91
C ARG A 701 -1.02 31.41 35.99
N ARG A 702 -0.34 31.40 34.84
CA ARG A 702 -0.36 30.27 33.89
C ARG A 702 0.07 28.97 34.58
N HIS A 703 1.18 29.00 35.31
CA HIS A 703 1.66 27.84 36.06
C HIS A 703 0.62 27.31 37.06
N VAL A 704 0.00 28.19 37.85
CA VAL A 704 -1.00 27.81 38.87
C VAL A 704 -2.27 27.26 38.22
N HIS A 705 -2.75 27.87 37.13
CA HIS A 705 -3.88 27.34 36.34
C HIS A 705 -3.60 25.91 35.87
N THR A 706 -2.47 25.69 35.20
CA THR A 706 -2.07 24.35 34.73
C THR A 706 -2.00 23.34 35.87
N ARG A 707 -1.44 23.70 37.03
CA ARG A 707 -1.35 22.79 38.19
C ARG A 707 -2.71 22.43 38.77
N ILE A 708 -3.66 23.37 38.81
CA ILE A 708 -5.02 23.11 39.28
C ILE A 708 -5.75 22.19 38.30
N ASP A 709 -5.66 22.46 37.01
CA ASP A 709 -6.33 21.66 35.96
C ASP A 709 -5.73 20.24 35.88
N SER A 710 -4.40 20.10 35.85
CA SER A 710 -3.75 18.78 35.76
C SER A 710 -3.99 17.88 36.98
N ALA A 711 -4.24 18.47 38.15
CA ALA A 711 -4.52 17.73 39.38
C ALA A 711 -6.03 17.69 39.72
N GLU A 712 -6.89 18.19 38.84
CA GLU A 712 -8.35 18.32 39.02
C GLU A 712 -8.74 18.87 40.40
N LEU A 713 -8.04 19.87 40.92
CA LEU A 713 -8.32 20.34 42.28
C LEU A 713 -9.74 20.96 42.33
N PRO A 714 -10.52 20.72 43.39
CA PRO A 714 -11.87 21.28 43.56
C PRO A 714 -11.80 22.76 43.94
N VAL A 715 -11.21 23.56 43.05
CA VAL A 715 -10.91 24.98 43.21
C VAL A 715 -11.26 25.68 41.90
N ARG A 716 -12.25 26.57 41.95
CA ARG A 716 -12.53 27.51 40.87
C ARG A 716 -11.40 28.52 40.81
N HIS A 717 -10.80 28.67 39.65
CA HIS A 717 -9.67 29.57 39.43
C HIS A 717 -10.01 30.60 38.35
N GLN A 718 -9.88 31.89 38.66
CA GLN A 718 -10.23 32.98 37.75
C GLN A 718 -9.26 34.14 37.86
N THR A 719 -8.78 34.67 36.74
CA THR A 719 -7.96 35.88 36.74
C THR A 719 -8.87 37.12 36.70
N ARG A 720 -8.88 37.92 37.78
CA ARG A 720 -9.54 39.23 37.82
C ARG A 720 -8.62 40.28 37.18
N ARG A 721 -9.03 40.80 36.01
CA ARG A 721 -8.25 41.75 35.20
C ARG A 721 -8.44 43.21 35.65
N GLN A 722 -8.19 43.49 36.93
CA GLN A 722 -8.27 44.83 37.52
C GLN A 722 -7.00 45.10 38.35
N GLY A 723 -6.29 46.21 38.05
CA GLY A 723 -4.97 46.52 38.63
C GLY A 723 -3.79 45.80 37.93
N ARG A 724 -2.54 46.14 38.26
CA ARG A 724 -1.34 45.40 37.81
C ARG A 724 -0.41 45.12 39.00
N PRO A 725 0.07 43.87 39.19
CA PRO A 725 -0.25 42.67 38.41
C PRO A 725 -1.70 42.19 38.62
N TYR A 726 -2.29 41.51 37.62
CA TYR A 726 -3.65 40.94 37.76
C TYR A 726 -3.71 39.88 38.87
N THR A 727 -4.85 39.83 39.56
CA THR A 727 -5.08 38.94 40.69
C THR A 727 -5.69 37.62 40.24
N LEU A 728 -5.06 36.50 40.60
CA LEU A 728 -5.65 35.16 40.50
C LEU A 728 -6.53 34.91 41.72
N VAL A 729 -7.82 34.72 41.51
CA VAL A 729 -8.80 34.41 42.54
C VAL A 729 -9.05 32.90 42.52
N LEU A 730 -8.68 32.24 43.61
CA LEU A 730 -8.91 30.81 43.84
C LEU A 730 -10.01 30.64 44.87
N THR A 731 -11.03 29.84 44.56
CA THR A 731 -12.16 29.56 45.45
C THR A 731 -12.37 28.06 45.56
N LYS A 732 -12.23 27.48 46.76
CA LYS A 732 -12.57 26.08 47.00
C LYS A 732 -14.06 25.85 46.77
N THR A 733 -14.40 24.82 46.01
CA THR A 733 -15.78 24.54 45.59
C THR A 733 -16.40 23.45 46.47
N GLN A 734 -17.73 23.44 46.53
CA GLN A 734 -18.49 22.39 47.23
C GLN A 734 -18.24 21.00 46.63
N GLU A 735 -17.67 20.96 45.42
CA GLU A 735 -17.27 19.77 44.70
C GLU A 735 -16.38 18.83 45.53
N LEU A 736 -15.55 19.37 46.43
CA LEU A 736 -14.74 18.58 47.37
C LEU A 736 -15.60 17.60 48.19
N PHE A 737 -16.71 18.09 48.76
CA PHE A 737 -17.60 17.29 49.60
C PHE A 737 -18.44 16.33 48.77
N THR A 738 -18.93 16.78 47.61
CA THR A 738 -19.74 15.91 46.74
C THR A 738 -18.89 14.79 46.15
N ARG A 739 -17.64 15.03 45.76
CA ARG A 739 -16.70 13.99 45.27
C ARG A 739 -16.45 12.93 46.33
N GLU A 740 -16.12 13.31 47.57
CA GLU A 740 -15.91 12.34 48.65
C GLU A 740 -17.16 11.54 49.01
N GLN A 741 -18.33 12.18 49.05
CA GLN A 741 -19.59 11.49 49.25
C GLN A 741 -19.89 10.50 48.11
N THR A 742 -19.63 10.88 46.86
CA THR A 742 -19.79 10.01 45.69
C THR A 742 -18.85 8.82 45.74
N VAL A 743 -17.56 9.02 46.05
CA VAL A 743 -16.57 7.94 46.21
C VAL A 743 -17.01 6.97 47.32
N ARG A 744 -17.48 7.49 48.46
CA ARG A 744 -17.97 6.64 49.56
C ARG A 744 -19.22 5.85 49.19
N ARG A 745 -20.19 6.48 48.51
CA ARG A 745 -21.42 5.81 48.05
C ARG A 745 -21.10 4.72 47.03
N GLN A 746 -20.22 5.02 46.08
CA GLN A 746 -19.76 4.03 45.09
C GLN A 746 -19.05 2.86 45.78
N ALA A 747 -18.15 3.14 46.73
CA ALA A 747 -17.44 2.10 47.48
C ALA A 747 -18.40 1.21 48.30
N ALA A 748 -19.44 1.79 48.90
CA ALA A 748 -20.46 1.03 49.61
C ALA A 748 -21.30 0.15 48.67
N ALA A 749 -21.65 0.66 47.47
CA ALA A 749 -22.36 -0.11 46.46
C ALA A 749 -21.51 -1.27 45.91
N ASP A 750 -20.23 -1.02 45.63
CA ASP A 750 -19.27 -2.04 45.17
C ASP A 750 -19.04 -3.11 46.25
N LEU A 751 -18.93 -2.72 47.52
CA LEU A 751 -18.79 -3.65 48.64
C LEU A 751 -20.05 -4.51 48.82
N ALA A 752 -21.24 -3.92 48.74
CA ALA A 752 -22.50 -4.64 48.83
C ALA A 752 -22.62 -5.70 47.71
N TRP A 753 -22.23 -5.33 46.49
CA TRP A 753 -22.20 -6.25 45.35
C TRP A 753 -21.20 -7.41 45.55
N LEU A 754 -19.99 -7.14 46.06
CA LEU A 754 -19.03 -8.22 46.38
C LEU A 754 -19.55 -9.17 47.47
N MET A 755 -20.30 -8.64 48.44
CA MET A 755 -20.90 -9.47 49.49
C MET A 755 -22.05 -10.33 48.97
N SER A 756 -22.81 -9.88 47.97
CA SER A 756 -23.85 -10.71 47.35
C SER A 756 -23.28 -11.91 46.58
N LEU A 757 -22.10 -11.78 45.97
CA LEU A 757 -21.41 -12.88 45.28
C LEU A 757 -20.95 -14.02 46.20
N ARG A 758 -20.93 -13.80 47.52
CA ARG A 758 -20.56 -14.83 48.51
C ARG A 758 -21.75 -15.62 49.05
N ASN A 759 -22.97 -15.10 48.83
CA ASN A 759 -24.20 -15.63 49.41
C ASN A 759 -25.08 -16.35 48.37
N GLY A 760 -24.70 -16.32 47.09
CA GLY A 760 -25.26 -17.13 46.01
C GLY A 760 -24.16 -18.03 45.45
#